data_AF-A0A1J4KQL2-F1
#
_entry.id   AF-A0A1J4KQL2-F1
#
_cell.length_a   1.000
_cell.length_b   1.000
_cell.length_c   1.000
_cell.angle_alpha   90.00
_cell.angle_beta   90.00
_cell.angle_gamma   90.00
#
_symmetry.space_group_name_H-M   'P 1'
#
loop_
_entity.id
_entity.type
_entity.pdbx_description
1 polymer ?
#
loop_
_entity_poly.entity_id
_entity_poly.type
_entity_poly.pdbx_seq_one_letter_code
_entity_poly.pdbx_strand_id
1 'polypeptide(L)'
;MNIEIYDFLVDLKNFTKIRTIGRGTFGVVSLYRENSTGKEYAIKELQTIESIDDKKQYLKEVVILAKMNWISILSLRGFTLSNDPLDPPCILTDFMPKGSLDAILRDEQNGLAPEGFDSTAKGKIIFRIATALMYLHDRGGCHRDLKPANILLNENYDAFLSDFGLATLDMKMTRRTQIKGTQTYMAPELFEDDTTPDEKIDIYAFALIVYEMVTLNPPFSNLKNPYAIPQYVLSGKRPVIDSSVCDEMRMFIEQCWDSSPKNRPSARAIVNHLMKYNLFPDADQEQLKYDQQLIIGDKLPQRPPPSEHFDYNETRPNSPSNSSNPNSNSTYSNSAYSFTYTKSNDTQTNTNDNTNDCIYNQLSHSLSSPYSHVFEKSPKKVNDNLSNTYNPRYSTERISTPYSFVNEKTNKSQSTESFEMDTLKQQEEKANDGNILAQYSVGMSYLNGYSGAQKDEHRGIYYLKLAANNRHSDACLQLAKIFLTEGTYHNNYDGVKYLAIAAESGNDKAQVWLGDLYCTGQNDVIKNQEKGIRLLLNAMKTVDDDSSFNIIGYHLFQSKNRRYYPDARRCFRSAAIKNNIFGMFNYAYMVEFGEGGKQDFGEAFKWYNNAAERDCPQACLRLGEIYETGKCLRSGPDLNKALEMYNKAKNLDCKQATKRIRRILQQKEMENERMRRPRERVSIFDVDDDFDILDTDDEFEAHNILDAIMSMPFDNFLSGL
;
A
#
# COMPACT_ATOMS: atom_id res chain seq x y z
N MET A 1 -0.60 14.54 -6.36
CA MET A 1 0.13 13.32 -6.77
C MET A 1 -0.06 12.34 -5.63
N ASN A 2 -0.78 11.23 -5.86
CA ASN A 2 -0.88 10.16 -4.87
C ASN A 2 0.43 9.39 -4.97
N ILE A 3 1.38 9.68 -4.07
CA ILE A 3 2.62 8.91 -3.95
C ILE A 3 2.27 7.65 -3.17
N GLU A 4 2.36 6.50 -3.80
CA GLU A 4 2.12 5.20 -3.16
C GLU A 4 3.44 4.71 -2.55
N ILE A 5 3.39 3.90 -1.48
CA ILE A 5 4.62 3.42 -0.82
C ILE A 5 5.52 2.65 -1.79
N TYR A 6 4.93 2.02 -2.81
CA TYR A 6 5.64 1.32 -3.89
C TYR A 6 6.51 2.24 -4.74
N ASP A 7 6.24 3.55 -4.79
CA ASP A 7 7.05 4.50 -5.56
C ASP A 7 8.46 4.68 -4.96
N PHE A 8 8.66 4.25 -3.71
CA PHE A 8 9.94 4.33 -3.00
C PHE A 8 10.76 3.02 -3.07
N LEU A 9 10.34 2.03 -3.86
CA LEU A 9 11.10 0.79 -3.96
C LEU A 9 12.34 0.94 -4.81
N VAL A 10 13.48 0.53 -4.28
CA VAL A 10 14.77 0.64 -4.96
C VAL A 10 15.45 -0.72 -5.11
N ASP A 11 16.27 -0.86 -6.16
CA ASP A 11 17.18 -1.99 -6.34
C ASP A 11 18.59 -1.53 -5.96
N LEU A 12 19.18 -2.15 -4.92
CA LEU A 12 20.50 -1.80 -4.41
C LEU A 12 21.62 -2.00 -5.46
N LYS A 13 21.41 -2.78 -6.52
CA LYS A 13 22.36 -2.92 -7.63
C LYS A 13 22.61 -1.61 -8.38
N ASN A 14 21.67 -0.66 -8.31
CA ASN A 14 21.84 0.67 -8.89
C ASN A 14 22.78 1.57 -8.08
N PHE A 15 23.29 1.08 -6.95
CA PHE A 15 24.12 1.84 -6.03
C PHE A 15 25.44 1.13 -5.75
N THR A 16 26.52 1.90 -5.67
CA THR A 16 27.85 1.41 -5.28
C THR A 16 28.18 1.88 -3.87
N LYS A 17 28.50 0.95 -2.96
CA LYS A 17 28.92 1.25 -1.60
C LYS A 17 30.28 1.95 -1.62
N ILE A 18 30.37 3.14 -1.03
CA ILE A 18 31.63 3.90 -0.91
C ILE A 18 32.33 3.54 0.40
N ARG A 19 31.66 3.75 1.54
CA ARG A 19 32.20 3.53 2.88
C ARG A 19 31.10 3.38 3.91
N THR A 20 31.36 2.69 5.01
CA THR A 20 30.49 2.73 6.19
C THR A 20 30.68 4.06 6.93
N ILE A 21 29.59 4.72 7.29
CA ILE A 21 29.59 6.02 7.98
C ILE A 21 29.09 5.93 9.42
N GLY A 22 28.39 4.86 9.80
CA GLY A 22 27.96 4.62 11.18
C GLY A 22 27.63 3.17 11.45
N ARG A 23 27.82 2.72 12.69
CA ARG A 23 27.34 1.43 13.20
C ARG A 23 26.63 1.70 14.53
N GLY A 24 25.37 1.30 14.64
CA GLY A 24 24.56 1.50 15.83
C GLY A 24 23.77 0.25 16.21
N THR A 25 22.98 0.37 17.26
CA THR A 25 22.04 -0.67 17.71
C THR A 25 21.00 -1.00 16.65
N PHE A 26 20.71 -0.07 15.74
CA PHE A 26 19.70 -0.20 14.70
C PHE A 26 20.26 -0.66 13.34
N GLY A 27 21.55 -1.02 13.26
CA GLY A 27 22.16 -1.50 12.03
C GLY A 27 23.39 -0.71 11.57
N VAL A 28 23.73 -0.86 10.30
CA VAL A 28 24.92 -0.27 9.68
C VAL A 28 24.48 0.80 8.68
N VAL A 29 24.96 2.03 8.86
CA VAL A 29 24.72 3.12 7.90
C VAL A 29 25.95 3.27 7.02
N SER A 30 25.76 3.20 5.71
CA SER A 30 26.84 3.34 4.74
C SER A 30 26.49 4.37 3.67
N LEU A 31 27.53 5.06 3.18
CA LEU A 31 27.45 5.99 2.07
C LEU A 31 27.50 5.21 0.76
N TYR A 32 26.53 5.47 -0.11
CA TYR A 32 26.41 4.89 -1.43
C TYR A 32 26.37 5.96 -2.51
N ARG A 33 26.84 5.61 -3.70
CA ARG A 33 26.71 6.42 -4.92
C ARG A 33 25.76 5.75 -5.89
N GLU A 34 24.76 6.47 -6.37
CA GLU A 34 23.91 5.99 -7.46
C GLU A 34 24.70 5.95 -8.77
N ASN A 35 24.64 4.81 -9.46
CA ASN A 35 25.49 4.53 -10.63
C ASN A 35 25.14 5.40 -11.84
N SER A 36 23.87 5.79 -11.97
CA SER A 36 23.36 6.57 -13.11
C SER A 36 23.62 8.06 -12.97
N THR A 37 23.47 8.61 -11.77
CA THR A 37 23.51 10.06 -11.52
C THR A 37 24.81 10.52 -10.85
N GLY A 38 25.53 9.61 -10.18
CA GLY A 38 26.65 9.95 -9.31
C GLY A 38 26.22 10.59 -7.98
N LYS A 39 24.92 10.76 -7.72
CA LYS A 39 24.42 11.34 -6.47
C LYS A 39 24.69 10.40 -5.30
N GLU A 40 25.03 10.98 -4.16
CA GLU A 40 25.36 10.25 -2.94
C GLU A 40 24.16 10.17 -1.98
N TYR A 41 24.04 9.03 -1.31
CA TYR A 41 22.93 8.69 -0.43
C TYR A 41 23.41 7.93 0.81
N ALA A 42 22.66 8.03 1.90
CA ALA A 42 22.86 7.23 3.09
C ALA A 42 21.91 6.02 3.05
N ILE A 43 22.46 4.82 3.14
CA ILE A 43 21.71 3.57 3.24
C ILE A 43 21.91 2.98 4.63
N LYS A 44 20.82 2.88 5.40
CA LYS A 44 20.75 2.19 6.69
C LYS A 44 20.37 0.74 6.42
N GLU A 45 21.36 -0.15 6.47
CA GLU A 45 21.18 -1.61 6.43
C GLU A 45 20.77 -2.07 7.84
N LEU A 46 19.57 -2.62 8.00
CA LEU A 46 19.13 -3.15 9.29
C LEU A 46 19.79 -4.49 9.57
N GLN A 47 20.06 -4.78 10.85
CA GLN A 47 20.41 -6.15 11.25
C GLN A 47 19.27 -7.11 10.94
N THR A 48 19.61 -8.38 10.70
CA THR A 48 18.71 -9.43 10.22
C THR A 48 17.31 -9.31 10.83
N ILE A 49 16.32 -9.12 9.97
CA ILE A 49 14.92 -9.06 10.41
C ILE A 49 14.42 -10.50 10.61
N GLU A 50 14.62 -11.01 11.81
CA GLU A 50 14.28 -12.38 12.20
C GLU A 50 12.86 -12.49 12.75
N SER A 51 12.38 -11.49 13.49
CA SER A 51 11.07 -11.51 14.13
C SER A 51 9.98 -10.71 13.38
N ILE A 52 8.72 -11.03 13.64
CA ILE A 52 7.56 -10.28 13.14
C ILE A 52 7.57 -8.84 13.68
N ASP A 53 8.04 -8.63 14.91
CA ASP A 53 8.08 -7.32 15.54
C ASP A 53 9.16 -6.43 14.91
N ASP A 54 10.31 -7.01 14.52
CA ASP A 54 11.36 -6.30 13.78
C ASP A 54 10.85 -5.85 12.40
N LYS A 55 10.08 -6.71 11.70
CA LYS A 55 9.41 -6.35 10.42
C LYS A 55 8.45 -5.18 10.60
N LYS A 56 7.61 -5.25 11.63
CA LYS A 56 6.63 -4.19 11.94
C LYS A 56 7.35 -2.87 12.24
N GLN A 57 8.40 -2.90 13.05
CA GLN A 57 9.15 -1.69 13.41
C GLN A 57 9.83 -1.08 12.18
N TYR A 58 10.42 -1.90 11.32
CA TYR A 58 11.00 -1.46 10.06
C TYR A 58 9.96 -0.80 9.15
N LEU A 59 8.86 -1.49 8.85
CA LEU A 59 7.81 -0.96 7.98
C LEU A 59 7.18 0.30 8.58
N LYS A 60 7.04 0.38 9.91
CA LYS A 60 6.58 1.59 10.59
C LYS A 60 7.50 2.77 10.30
N GLU A 61 8.81 2.61 10.40
CA GLU A 61 9.79 3.66 10.09
C GLU A 61 9.66 4.11 8.62
N VAL A 62 9.58 3.17 7.68
CA VAL A 62 9.40 3.46 6.24
C VAL A 62 8.10 4.22 5.97
N VAL A 63 6.97 3.75 6.51
CA VAL A 63 5.65 4.38 6.32
C VAL A 63 5.62 5.79 6.89
N ILE A 64 6.19 6.00 8.08
CA ILE A 64 6.28 7.32 8.68
C ILE A 64 7.12 8.23 7.79
N LEU A 65 8.33 7.81 7.39
CA LEU A 65 9.20 8.61 6.52
C LEU A 65 8.58 8.91 5.15
N ALA A 66 7.83 7.97 4.56
CA ALA A 66 7.11 8.17 3.30
C ALA A 66 5.97 9.21 3.41
N LYS A 67 5.34 9.31 4.60
CA LYS A 67 4.29 10.30 4.89
C LYS A 67 4.83 11.68 5.24
N MET A 68 6.03 11.73 5.79
CA MET A 68 6.64 12.99 6.19
C MET A 68 7.16 13.72 4.96
N ASN A 69 6.50 14.83 4.63
CA ASN A 69 6.98 15.75 3.61
C ASN A 69 7.14 17.14 4.23
N TRP A 70 8.32 17.37 4.79
CA TRP A 70 8.72 18.63 5.39
C TRP A 70 10.20 18.92 5.15
N ILE A 71 10.54 20.19 4.92
CA ILE A 71 11.91 20.63 4.57
C ILE A 71 12.97 20.34 5.66
N SER A 72 12.53 20.09 6.89
CA SER A 72 13.39 19.76 8.04
C SER A 72 13.17 18.34 8.57
N ILE A 73 12.54 17.47 7.79
CA ILE A 73 12.49 16.02 8.06
C ILE A 73 13.30 15.30 6.98
N LEU A 74 14.12 14.33 7.39
CA LEU A 74 14.95 13.56 6.48
C LEU A 74 14.07 12.81 5.47
N SER A 75 14.28 13.09 4.18
CA SER A 75 13.44 12.53 3.12
C SER A 75 13.78 11.08 2.81
N LEU A 76 12.75 10.23 2.76
CA LEU A 76 12.85 8.90 2.18
C LEU A 76 13.14 9.02 0.68
N ARG A 77 14.19 8.34 0.22
CA ARG A 77 14.54 8.21 -1.20
C ARG A 77 14.29 6.81 -1.72
N GLY A 78 14.30 5.83 -0.83
CA GLY A 78 13.79 4.51 -1.13
C GLY A 78 13.92 3.52 0.01
N PHE A 79 13.44 2.31 -0.22
CA PHE A 79 13.62 1.18 0.70
C PHE A 79 13.60 -0.16 -0.03
N THR A 80 14.06 -1.22 0.64
CA THR A 80 14.03 -2.61 0.14
C THR A 80 13.20 -3.49 1.08
N LEU A 81 12.48 -4.49 0.56
CA LEU A 81 11.60 -5.34 1.38
C LEU A 81 12.14 -6.74 1.63
N SER A 82 13.26 -7.08 1.00
CA SER A 82 13.77 -8.43 0.96
C SER A 82 14.52 -8.80 2.25
N ASN A 83 14.39 -10.07 2.64
CA ASN A 83 15.20 -10.72 3.68
C ASN A 83 16.33 -11.57 3.05
N ASP A 84 16.64 -11.35 1.77
CA ASP A 84 17.73 -12.02 1.06
C ASP A 84 19.08 -11.46 1.55
N PRO A 85 20.07 -12.30 1.90
CA PRO A 85 21.43 -11.84 2.20
C PRO A 85 22.06 -10.97 1.10
N LEU A 86 21.60 -11.08 -0.15
CA LEU A 86 22.02 -10.27 -1.31
C LEU A 86 21.17 -9.00 -1.51
N ASP A 87 20.06 -8.84 -0.78
CA ASP A 87 19.16 -7.69 -0.81
C ASP A 87 18.58 -7.45 0.60
N PRO A 88 19.39 -6.98 1.56
CA PRO A 88 18.96 -6.79 2.94
C PRO A 88 17.94 -5.65 3.06
N PRO A 89 17.11 -5.64 4.12
CA PRO A 89 16.16 -4.56 4.36
C PRO A 89 16.90 -3.26 4.69
N CYS A 90 16.66 -2.26 3.86
CA CYS A 90 17.42 -1.02 3.84
C CYS A 90 16.50 0.19 3.75
N ILE A 91 16.88 1.28 4.42
CA ILE A 91 16.29 2.60 4.24
C ILE A 91 17.29 3.51 3.55
N LEU A 92 16.92 4.03 2.37
CA LEU A 92 17.69 4.98 1.58
C LEU A 92 17.19 6.40 1.83
N THR A 93 18.09 7.30 2.22
CA THR A 93 17.83 8.72 2.49
C THR A 93 18.88 9.61 1.84
N ASP A 94 18.62 10.92 1.77
CA ASP A 94 19.67 11.86 1.35
C ASP A 94 20.87 11.79 2.32
N PHE A 95 22.08 11.81 1.76
CA PHE A 95 23.30 11.88 2.57
C PHE A 95 23.47 13.27 3.16
N MET A 96 23.85 13.33 4.44
CA MET A 96 24.06 14.56 5.22
C MET A 96 25.57 14.68 5.56
N PRO A 97 26.33 15.50 4.80
CA PRO A 97 27.80 15.49 4.87
C PRO A 97 28.41 15.88 6.21
N LYS A 98 27.74 16.76 6.98
CA LYS A 98 28.22 17.16 8.31
C LYS A 98 27.86 16.16 9.41
N GLY A 99 27.13 15.09 9.08
CA GLY A 99 26.78 14.05 10.04
C GLY A 99 25.74 14.51 11.06
N SER A 100 25.81 13.97 12.28
CA SER A 100 24.86 14.26 13.36
C SER A 100 25.27 15.48 14.19
N LEU A 101 24.28 16.18 14.75
CA LEU A 101 24.49 17.29 15.68
C LEU A 101 25.31 16.84 16.91
N ASP A 102 25.08 15.61 17.39
CA ASP A 102 25.88 14.98 18.45
C ASP A 102 27.39 14.97 18.17
N ALA A 103 27.80 14.68 16.92
CA ALA A 103 29.20 14.73 16.55
C ALA A 103 29.74 16.16 16.57
N ILE A 104 28.98 17.11 16.03
CA ILE A 104 29.38 18.53 15.99
C ILE A 104 29.51 19.11 17.41
N LEU A 105 28.57 18.81 18.31
CA LEU A 105 28.62 19.30 19.69
C LEU A 105 29.83 18.75 20.45
N ARG A 106 30.20 17.48 20.22
CA ARG A 106 31.46 16.92 20.76
C ARG A 106 32.69 17.60 20.19
N ASP A 107 32.71 17.88 18.89
CA ASP A 107 33.86 18.54 18.26
C ASP A 107 34.00 19.98 18.78
N GLU A 108 32.89 20.72 18.90
CA GLU A 108 32.83 22.06 19.49
C GLU A 108 33.32 22.08 20.94
N GLN A 109 32.89 21.13 21.78
CA GLN A 109 33.39 20.97 23.15
C GLN A 109 34.91 20.83 23.22
N ASN A 110 35.52 20.24 22.19
CA ASN A 110 36.97 20.05 22.10
C ASN A 110 37.67 21.20 21.35
N GLY A 111 36.96 22.27 20.98
CA GLY A 111 37.49 23.39 20.20
C GLY A 111 37.80 23.02 18.74
N LEU A 112 37.15 21.98 18.22
CA LEU A 112 37.34 21.41 16.89
C LEU A 112 36.09 21.54 16.00
N ALA A 113 35.16 22.44 16.34
CA ALA A 113 33.96 22.58 15.54
C ALA A 113 34.27 22.87 14.07
N PRO A 114 33.47 22.30 13.15
CA PRO A 114 33.62 22.63 11.74
C PRO A 114 33.34 24.12 11.49
N GLU A 115 34.01 24.67 10.48
CA GLU A 115 33.85 26.07 10.09
C GLU A 115 32.38 26.44 9.86
N GLY A 116 31.98 27.60 10.36
CA GLY A 116 30.61 28.12 10.25
C GLY A 116 29.61 27.59 11.28
N PHE A 117 30.03 26.81 12.29
CA PHE A 117 29.16 26.43 13.41
C PHE A 117 29.09 27.55 14.47
N ASP A 118 28.46 28.66 14.12
CA ASP A 118 28.32 29.87 14.96
C ASP A 118 26.93 30.00 15.61
N SER A 119 26.67 31.14 16.26
CA SER A 119 25.34 31.47 16.82
C SER A 119 24.23 31.44 15.76
N THR A 120 24.55 31.80 14.51
CA THR A 120 23.62 31.75 13.37
C THR A 120 23.23 30.32 13.05
N ALA A 121 24.20 29.42 12.89
CA ALA A 121 23.97 27.99 12.67
C ALA A 121 23.17 27.37 13.82
N LYS A 122 23.49 27.70 15.08
CA LYS A 122 22.75 27.21 16.25
C LYS A 122 21.28 27.66 16.23
N GLY A 123 21.01 28.95 16.00
CA GLY A 123 19.65 29.47 15.88
C GLY A 123 18.85 28.83 14.75
N LYS A 124 19.50 28.62 13.59
CA LYS A 124 18.92 27.95 12.43
C LYS A 124 18.54 26.50 12.72
N ILE A 125 19.44 25.74 13.35
CA ILE A 125 19.21 24.33 13.74
C ILE A 125 18.02 24.24 14.70
N ILE A 126 17.99 25.08 15.74
CA ILE A 126 16.91 25.10 16.74
C ILE A 126 15.55 25.39 16.10
N PHE A 127 15.51 26.39 15.21
CA PHE A 127 14.28 26.73 14.49
C PHE A 127 13.79 25.60 13.58
N ARG A 128 14.71 24.92 12.87
CA ARG A 128 14.38 23.76 12.03
C ARG A 128 13.87 22.56 12.82
N ILE A 129 14.44 22.29 14.00
CA ILE A 129 13.93 21.22 14.88
C ILE A 129 12.52 21.58 15.35
N ALA A 130 12.30 22.82 15.82
CA ALA A 130 10.99 23.27 16.28
C ALA A 130 9.91 23.18 15.20
N THR A 131 10.22 23.57 13.96
CA THR A 131 9.29 23.48 12.82
C THR A 131 9.02 22.04 12.38
N ALA A 132 10.01 21.15 12.44
CA ALA A 132 9.80 19.72 12.20
C ALA A 132 8.88 19.09 13.26
N LEU A 133 9.06 19.44 14.54
CA LEU A 133 8.18 19.00 15.63
C LEU A 133 6.76 19.56 15.45
N MET A 134 6.62 20.85 15.11
CA MET A 134 5.31 21.45 14.81
C MET A 134 4.60 20.68 13.70
N TYR A 135 5.29 20.38 12.60
CA TYR A 135 4.74 19.60 11.48
C TYR A 135 4.26 18.21 11.92
N LEU A 136 5.04 17.54 12.77
CA LEU A 136 4.74 16.19 13.28
C LEU A 136 3.57 16.21 14.27
N HIS A 137 3.59 17.12 15.25
CA HIS A 137 2.59 17.26 16.30
C HIS A 137 1.22 17.68 15.74
N ASP A 138 1.20 18.54 14.71
CA ASP A 138 -0.02 18.95 14.01
C ASP A 138 -0.76 17.79 13.32
N ARG A 139 -0.06 16.67 13.12
CA ARG A 139 -0.61 15.42 12.55
C ARG A 139 -0.93 14.38 13.62
N GLY A 140 -0.91 14.76 14.90
CA GLY A 140 -1.14 13.86 16.04
C GLY A 140 0.05 12.95 16.36
N GLY A 141 1.22 13.19 15.75
CA GLY A 141 2.40 12.37 15.94
C GLY A 141 3.39 12.89 16.97
N CYS A 142 4.32 12.01 17.32
CA CYS A 142 5.40 12.25 18.28
C CYS A 142 6.64 11.45 17.88
N HIS A 143 7.83 12.04 18.02
CA HIS A 143 9.11 11.45 17.62
C HIS A 143 9.60 10.40 18.61
N ARG A 144 9.49 10.69 19.92
CA ARG A 144 9.78 9.77 21.05
C ARG A 144 11.24 9.39 21.30
N ASP A 145 12.13 9.58 20.33
CA ASP A 145 13.59 9.40 20.50
C ASP A 145 14.36 10.65 20.03
N LEU A 146 13.87 11.83 20.40
CA LEU A 146 14.51 13.08 20.02
C LEU A 146 15.82 13.27 20.82
N LYS A 147 16.94 13.34 20.12
CA LYS A 147 18.30 13.54 20.68
C LYS A 147 19.25 14.08 19.61
N PRO A 148 20.40 14.68 19.98
CA PRO A 148 21.35 15.23 19.01
C PRO A 148 21.86 14.21 17.98
N ALA A 149 21.92 12.92 18.33
CA ALA A 149 22.35 11.86 17.40
C ALA A 149 21.34 11.63 16.25
N ASN A 150 20.08 12.00 16.45
CA ASN A 150 18.99 11.82 15.49
C ASN A 150 18.69 13.10 14.68
N ILE A 151 19.54 14.13 14.81
CA ILE A 151 19.47 15.37 14.03
C ILE A 151 20.67 15.39 13.08
N LEU A 152 20.41 15.29 11.78
CA LEU A 152 21.44 15.28 10.74
C LEU A 152 21.59 16.65 10.08
N LEU A 153 22.80 16.98 9.64
CA LEU A 153 23.16 18.30 9.11
C LEU A 153 23.75 18.20 7.70
N ASN A 154 23.24 19.03 6.79
CA ASN A 154 23.85 19.19 5.46
C ASN A 154 25.04 20.17 5.49
N GLU A 155 25.62 20.45 4.31
CA GLU A 155 26.71 21.42 4.10
C GLU A 155 26.44 22.81 4.70
N ASN A 156 25.17 23.25 4.76
CA ASN A 156 24.74 24.59 5.16
C ASN A 156 24.18 24.65 6.61
N TYR A 157 24.46 23.64 7.44
CA TYR A 157 23.89 23.48 8.79
C TYR A 157 22.36 23.46 8.82
N ASP A 158 21.72 23.09 7.71
CA ASP A 158 20.30 22.77 7.70
C ASP A 158 20.09 21.47 8.48
N ALA A 159 19.31 21.55 9.56
CA ALA A 159 18.92 20.40 10.36
C ALA A 159 17.75 19.60 9.77
N PHE A 160 17.92 18.27 9.78
CA PHE A 160 16.93 17.29 9.36
C PHE A 160 16.71 16.29 10.50
N LEU A 161 15.46 16.20 10.97
CA LEU A 161 15.06 15.20 11.93
C LEU A 161 15.05 13.81 11.27
N SER A 162 15.66 12.82 11.93
CA SER A 162 15.85 11.46 11.43
C SER A 162 15.54 10.41 12.50
N ASP A 163 15.54 9.13 12.12
CA ASP A 163 15.36 7.96 13.01
C ASP A 163 13.97 7.90 13.67
N PHE A 164 12.95 7.65 12.83
CA PHE A 164 11.55 7.51 13.25
C PHE A 164 11.21 6.09 13.76
N GLY A 165 12.21 5.27 14.09
CA GLY A 165 12.03 3.87 14.52
C GLY A 165 11.22 3.70 15.81
N LEU A 166 11.07 4.76 16.62
CA LEU A 166 10.20 4.81 17.80
C LEU A 166 9.04 5.80 17.68
N ALA A 167 8.94 6.53 16.57
CA ALA A 167 7.92 7.53 16.36
C ALA A 167 6.51 6.93 16.22
N THR A 168 5.49 7.73 16.46
CA THR A 168 4.08 7.38 16.25
C THR A 168 3.32 8.55 15.63
N LEU A 169 2.23 8.27 14.93
CA LEU A 169 1.27 9.28 14.44
C LEU A 169 -0.11 9.17 15.13
N ASP A 170 -0.25 8.23 16.08
CA ASP A 170 -1.36 8.16 17.02
C ASP A 170 -0.81 7.83 18.42
N MET A 171 -0.92 8.79 19.34
CA MET A 171 -0.49 8.65 20.74
C MET A 171 -1.55 7.96 21.62
N LYS A 172 -2.83 7.94 21.21
CA LYS A 172 -3.94 7.42 22.03
C LYS A 172 -3.95 5.89 22.12
N MET A 173 -3.33 5.21 21.15
CA MET A 173 -3.27 3.75 21.10
C MET A 173 -2.05 3.14 21.82
N THR A 174 -1.05 3.94 22.17
CA THR A 174 0.22 3.42 22.71
C THR A 174 0.21 3.30 24.25
N ARG A 175 -0.66 2.44 24.81
CA ARG A 175 -0.86 2.35 26.28
C ARG A 175 0.32 1.81 27.10
N ARG A 176 1.37 1.24 26.48
CA ARG A 176 2.56 0.74 27.18
C ARG A 176 3.81 0.87 26.33
N THR A 177 4.58 1.93 26.55
CA THR A 177 5.88 2.09 25.89
C THR A 177 6.96 1.46 26.75
N GLN A 178 7.53 0.34 26.32
CA GLN A 178 8.77 -0.18 26.90
C GLN A 178 9.82 0.95 26.89
N ILE A 179 10.48 1.20 28.01
CA ILE A 179 11.59 2.16 28.10
C ILE A 179 12.73 1.61 27.23
N LYS A 180 12.81 2.09 25.98
CA LYS A 180 13.89 1.79 25.03
C LYS A 180 14.58 3.10 24.67
N GLY A 181 15.91 3.13 24.72
CA GLY A 181 16.74 4.28 24.31
C GLY A 181 17.64 4.85 25.40
N THR A 182 18.40 5.88 25.04
CA THR A 182 19.26 6.63 25.98
C THR A 182 18.39 7.50 26.87
N GLN A 183 18.33 7.20 28.16
CA GLN A 183 17.43 7.84 29.14
C GLN A 183 17.67 9.35 29.33
N THR A 184 18.82 9.87 28.87
CA THR A 184 19.26 11.26 29.08
C THR A 184 18.26 12.31 28.62
N TYR A 185 17.56 12.09 27.50
CA TYR A 185 16.64 13.06 26.90
C TYR A 185 15.16 12.80 27.22
N MET A 186 14.86 11.76 28.00
CA MET A 186 13.48 11.33 28.28
C MET A 186 12.80 12.25 29.31
N ALA A 187 11.54 12.57 29.03
CA ALA A 187 10.68 13.33 29.92
C ALA A 187 10.29 12.52 31.19
N PRO A 188 10.08 13.17 32.35
CA PRO A 188 9.83 12.49 33.62
C PRO A 188 8.61 11.56 33.60
N GLU A 189 7.54 11.96 32.91
CA GLU A 189 6.30 11.19 32.80
C GLU A 189 6.44 9.85 32.07
N LEU A 190 7.55 9.62 31.33
CA LEU A 190 7.85 8.31 30.73
C LEU A 190 8.29 7.27 31.78
N PHE A 191 8.55 7.70 33.01
CA PHE A 191 8.96 6.86 34.13
C PHE A 191 7.87 6.70 35.20
N GLU A 192 6.67 7.22 34.96
CA GLU A 192 5.52 7.13 35.86
C GLU A 192 4.55 6.04 35.36
N ASP A 193 4.01 5.22 36.28
CA ASP A 193 3.19 4.05 35.91
C ASP A 193 1.75 4.40 35.44
N ASP A 194 1.22 5.57 35.83
CA ASP A 194 -0.20 5.95 35.63
C ASP A 194 -0.41 7.07 34.59
N THR A 195 0.65 7.52 33.90
CA THR A 195 0.60 8.68 33.01
C THR A 195 0.66 8.25 31.54
N THR A 196 -0.35 8.63 30.74
CA THR A 196 -0.28 8.45 29.27
C THR A 196 0.51 9.62 28.67
N PRO A 197 1.71 9.39 28.10
CA PRO A 197 2.51 10.46 27.52
C PRO A 197 1.80 11.10 26.33
N ASP A 198 1.97 12.40 26.13
CA ASP A 198 1.52 13.18 24.97
C ASP A 198 2.72 13.73 24.18
N GLU A 199 2.49 14.52 23.13
CA GLU A 199 3.56 15.05 22.27
C GLU A 199 4.56 15.96 23.02
N LYS A 200 4.25 16.36 24.26
CA LYS A 200 5.11 17.22 25.09
C LYS A 200 6.36 16.52 25.60
N ILE A 201 6.48 15.21 25.45
CA ILE A 201 7.75 14.50 25.68
C ILE A 201 8.83 14.96 24.70
N ASP A 202 8.48 15.27 23.46
CA ASP A 202 9.42 15.80 22.46
C ASP A 202 9.83 17.24 22.81
N ILE A 203 8.92 18.02 23.42
CA ILE A 203 9.20 19.40 23.86
C ILE A 203 10.22 19.42 25.00
N TYR A 204 10.11 18.46 25.93
CA TYR A 204 11.11 18.27 26.97
C TYR A 204 12.48 17.88 26.40
N ALA A 205 12.51 16.92 25.48
CA ALA A 205 13.73 16.49 24.81
C ALA A 205 14.37 17.64 23.99
N PHE A 206 13.55 18.44 23.31
CA PHE A 206 13.96 19.64 22.59
C PHE A 206 14.63 20.65 23.53
N ALA A 207 14.08 20.89 24.72
CA ALA A 207 14.68 21.78 25.72
C ALA A 207 16.09 21.33 26.13
N LEU A 208 16.30 20.03 26.32
CA LEU A 208 17.60 19.46 26.66
C LEU A 208 18.61 19.57 25.50
N ILE A 209 18.16 19.49 24.26
CA ILE A 209 19.00 19.75 23.07
C ILE A 209 19.39 21.22 23.02
N VAL A 210 18.45 22.15 23.21
CA VAL A 210 18.75 23.59 23.25
C VAL A 210 19.73 23.89 24.39
N TYR A 211 19.52 23.32 25.58
CA TYR A 211 20.45 23.42 26.71
C TYR A 211 21.87 22.99 26.32
N GLU A 212 22.04 21.82 25.70
CA GLU A 212 23.36 21.33 25.31
C GLU A 212 24.01 22.22 24.25
N MET A 213 23.22 22.73 23.28
CA MET A 213 23.73 23.62 22.24
C MET A 213 24.25 24.96 22.77
N VAL A 214 23.61 25.53 23.80
CA VAL A 214 23.97 26.84 24.35
C VAL A 214 25.00 26.77 25.48
N THR A 215 24.99 25.69 26.27
CA THR A 215 25.96 25.50 27.36
C THR A 215 27.19 24.72 26.94
N LEU A 216 27.12 24.02 25.79
CA LEU A 216 28.11 23.02 25.36
C LEU A 216 28.36 21.92 26.42
N ASN A 217 27.45 21.73 27.37
CA ASN A 217 27.57 20.70 28.39
C ASN A 217 26.52 19.60 28.16
N PRO A 218 26.92 18.31 28.11
CA PRO A 218 25.95 17.23 28.02
C PRO A 218 24.97 17.28 29.20
N PRO A 219 23.66 17.06 28.99
CA PRO A 219 22.69 17.07 30.07
C PRO A 219 23.06 16.07 31.17
N PHE A 220 22.94 16.48 32.42
CA PHE A 220 23.22 15.66 33.59
C PHE A 220 24.67 15.11 33.68
N SER A 221 25.64 15.79 33.06
CA SER A 221 27.08 15.43 33.12
C SER A 221 27.64 15.33 34.55
N ASN A 222 26.99 15.97 35.52
CA ASN A 222 27.30 15.88 36.95
C ASN A 222 26.91 14.54 37.59
N LEU A 223 26.01 13.77 36.97
CA LEU A 223 25.59 12.46 37.46
C LEU A 223 26.56 11.39 36.95
N LYS A 224 27.32 10.80 37.86
CA LYS A 224 28.26 9.70 37.54
C LYS A 224 27.58 8.44 37.02
N ASN A 225 26.31 8.24 37.32
CA ASN A 225 25.54 7.06 36.94
C ASN A 225 24.32 7.48 36.10
N PRO A 226 24.28 7.16 34.79
CA PRO A 226 23.13 7.45 33.93
C PRO A 226 21.81 6.83 34.41
N TYR A 227 21.86 5.68 35.10
CA TYR A 227 20.66 5.04 35.67
C TYR A 227 20.05 5.84 36.83
N ALA A 228 20.73 6.88 37.34
CA ALA A 228 20.18 7.80 38.34
C ALA A 228 19.33 8.91 37.72
N ILE A 229 19.40 9.12 36.40
CA ILE A 229 18.67 10.20 35.70
C ILE A 229 17.16 10.11 35.93
N PRO A 230 16.49 8.94 35.79
CA PRO A 230 15.04 8.85 36.01
C PRO A 230 14.62 9.36 37.40
N GLN A 231 15.27 8.88 38.46
CA GLN A 231 14.99 9.32 39.83
C GLN A 231 15.30 10.81 40.04
N TYR A 232 16.35 11.31 39.38
CA TYR A 232 16.74 12.71 39.46
C TYR A 232 15.66 13.63 38.85
N VAL A 233 15.18 13.32 37.65
CA VAL A 233 14.17 14.15 36.96
C VAL A 233 12.78 14.02 37.60
N LEU A 234 12.41 12.84 38.11
CA LEU A 234 11.18 12.61 38.89
C LEU A 234 11.17 13.42 40.19
N SER A 235 12.34 13.70 40.78
CA SER A 235 12.46 14.60 41.95
C SER A 235 12.34 16.09 41.61
N GLY A 236 12.00 16.43 40.37
CA GLY A 236 11.87 17.80 39.88
C GLY A 236 13.20 18.50 39.56
N LYS A 237 14.33 17.78 39.63
CA LYS A 237 15.64 18.36 39.35
C LYS A 237 15.93 18.40 37.84
N ARG A 238 16.74 19.38 37.43
CA ARG A 238 17.12 19.66 36.03
C ARG A 238 18.63 19.98 35.93
N PRO A 239 19.22 19.96 34.73
CA PRO A 239 20.58 20.46 34.52
C PRO A 239 20.71 21.93 34.94
N VAL A 240 21.88 22.31 35.45
CA VAL A 240 22.14 23.68 35.92
C VAL A 240 22.47 24.56 34.72
N ILE A 241 21.69 25.62 34.53
CA ILE A 241 22.00 26.67 33.54
C ILE A 241 22.82 27.74 34.25
N ASP A 242 24.09 27.88 33.85
CA ASP A 242 24.97 28.91 34.42
C ASP A 242 24.61 30.33 33.95
N SER A 243 25.31 31.34 34.49
CA SER A 243 25.05 32.76 34.20
C SER A 243 25.55 33.23 32.82
N SER A 244 26.25 32.39 32.04
CA SER A 244 26.67 32.72 30.68
C SER A 244 25.52 32.68 29.67
N VAL A 245 24.46 31.92 29.96
CA VAL A 245 23.23 31.89 29.18
C VAL A 245 22.34 33.06 29.59
N CYS A 246 21.85 33.83 28.61
CA CYS A 246 20.97 34.97 28.85
C CYS A 246 19.64 34.55 29.51
N ASP A 247 19.03 35.48 30.24
CA ASP A 247 17.81 35.21 31.01
C ASP A 247 16.65 34.79 30.09
N GLU A 248 16.55 35.37 28.91
CA GLU A 248 15.53 35.01 27.92
C GLU A 248 15.66 33.56 27.45
N MET A 249 16.88 33.10 27.16
CA MET A 249 17.15 31.71 26.78
C MET A 249 16.95 30.75 27.96
N ARG A 250 17.38 31.15 29.17
CA ARG A 250 17.16 30.36 30.39
C ARG A 250 15.67 30.12 30.61
N MET A 251 14.86 31.18 30.59
CA MET A 251 13.40 31.10 30.75
C MET A 251 12.76 30.24 29.66
N PHE A 252 13.22 30.37 28.40
CA PHE A 252 12.74 29.55 27.29
C PHE A 252 12.98 28.05 27.51
N ILE A 253 14.20 27.67 27.90
CA ILE A 253 14.55 26.27 28.22
C ILE A 253 13.71 25.81 29.42
N GLU A 254 13.61 26.63 30.46
CA GLU A 254 12.92 26.30 31.70
C GLU A 254 11.44 26.01 31.51
N GLN A 255 10.77 26.77 30.65
CA GLN A 255 9.38 26.54 30.31
C GLN A 255 9.18 25.28 29.46
N CYS A 256 10.13 24.95 28.57
CA CYS A 256 10.04 23.77 27.71
C CYS A 256 10.26 22.45 28.46
N TRP A 257 11.00 22.44 29.58
CA TRP A 257 11.26 21.22 30.38
C TRP A 257 10.49 21.15 31.72
N ASP A 258 9.38 21.89 31.84
CA ASP A 258 8.55 21.92 33.05
C ASP A 258 8.15 20.50 33.49
N SER A 259 8.08 20.28 34.80
CA SER A 259 7.70 18.96 35.35
C SER A 259 6.29 18.54 34.93
N SER A 260 5.37 19.49 34.76
CA SER A 260 4.04 19.22 34.22
C SER A 260 4.03 19.36 32.69
N PRO A 261 3.68 18.30 31.93
CA PRO A 261 3.55 18.37 30.47
C PRO A 261 2.56 19.46 29.99
N LYS A 262 1.54 19.77 30.80
CA LYS A 262 0.53 20.79 30.49
C LYS A 262 1.09 22.20 30.45
N ASN A 263 2.14 22.48 31.25
CA ASN A 263 2.78 23.78 31.32
C ASN A 263 3.79 23.99 30.18
N ARG A 264 4.23 22.91 29.52
CA ARG A 264 5.14 22.99 28.38
C ARG A 264 4.40 23.58 27.17
N PRO A 265 5.02 24.51 26.42
CA PRO A 265 4.42 25.10 25.24
C PRO A 265 4.23 24.06 24.13
N SER A 266 3.29 24.28 23.21
CA SER A 266 3.19 23.48 21.99
C SER A 266 4.37 23.80 21.04
N ALA A 267 4.74 22.86 20.15
CA ALA A 267 5.77 23.13 19.15
C ALA A 267 5.42 24.36 18.27
N ARG A 268 4.13 24.57 17.99
CA ARG A 268 3.65 25.79 17.32
C ARG A 268 3.90 27.06 18.13
N ALA A 269 3.66 27.03 19.44
CA ALA A 269 3.95 28.16 20.32
C ALA A 269 5.46 28.46 20.37
N ILE A 270 6.31 27.42 20.36
CA ILE A 270 7.77 27.57 20.26
C ILE A 270 8.17 28.24 18.95
N VAL A 271 7.66 27.77 17.81
CA VAL A 271 7.95 28.38 16.49
C VAL A 271 7.55 29.86 16.49
N ASN A 272 6.34 30.19 16.97
CA ASN A 272 5.88 31.57 17.07
C ASN A 272 6.77 32.42 18.00
N HIS A 273 7.25 31.85 19.12
CA HIS A 273 8.16 32.52 20.03
C HIS A 273 9.50 32.83 19.33
N LEU A 274 10.09 31.86 18.63
CA LEU A 274 11.35 32.00 17.90
C LEU A 274 11.25 32.98 16.72
N MET A 275 10.07 33.16 16.13
CA MET A 275 9.84 34.18 15.09
C MET A 275 9.70 35.59 15.67
N LYS A 276 9.20 35.72 16.91
CA LYS A 276 8.88 37.00 17.54
C LYS A 276 10.05 37.55 18.36
N TYR A 277 10.79 36.70 19.05
CA TYR A 277 11.83 37.08 19.99
C TYR A 277 13.20 36.58 19.50
N ASN A 278 14.20 37.44 19.62
CA ASN A 278 15.56 37.11 19.23
C ASN A 278 16.31 36.44 20.41
N LEU A 279 16.32 35.10 20.42
CA LEU A 279 17.07 34.33 21.41
C LEU A 279 18.57 34.20 21.09
N PHE A 280 19.00 34.66 19.90
CA PHE A 280 20.40 34.59 19.43
C PHE A 280 20.84 35.98 18.96
N PRO A 281 21.09 36.94 19.87
CA PRO A 281 21.42 38.32 19.51
C PRO A 281 22.68 38.46 18.66
N ASP A 282 23.65 37.56 18.86
CA ASP A 282 24.93 37.57 18.14
C ASP A 282 24.88 36.86 16.78
N ALA A 283 23.73 36.31 16.39
CA ALA A 283 23.54 35.67 15.09
C ALA A 283 23.27 36.70 13.97
N ASP A 284 23.56 36.29 12.73
CA ASP A 284 23.11 37.02 11.54
C ASP A 284 21.59 36.98 11.43
N GLN A 285 20.96 38.11 11.75
CA GLN A 285 19.51 38.27 11.78
C GLN A 285 18.87 38.27 10.39
N GLU A 286 19.61 38.66 9.35
CA GLU A 286 19.09 38.63 7.98
C GLU A 286 19.04 37.19 7.48
N GLN A 287 20.11 36.43 7.72
CA GLN A 287 20.16 35.00 7.39
C GLN A 287 19.08 34.20 8.13
N LEU A 288 18.91 34.44 9.44
CA LEU A 288 17.86 33.77 10.22
C LEU A 288 16.46 34.10 9.70
N LYS A 289 16.16 35.36 9.37
CA LYS A 289 14.87 35.74 8.78
C LYS A 289 14.64 35.10 7.42
N TYR A 290 15.67 35.03 6.58
CA TYR A 290 15.59 34.35 5.28
C TYR A 290 15.26 32.86 5.46
N ASP A 291 15.97 32.16 6.34
CA ASP A 291 15.72 30.75 6.63
C ASP A 291 14.31 30.52 7.21
N GLN A 292 13.84 31.42 8.09
CA GLN A 292 12.47 31.39 8.61
C GLN A 292 11.42 31.51 7.51
N GLN A 293 11.60 32.47 6.58
CA GLN A 293 10.71 32.66 5.44
C GLN A 293 10.74 31.47 4.49
N LEU A 294 11.91 30.88 4.25
CA LEU A 294 12.05 29.70 3.39
C LEU A 294 11.28 28.49 3.95
N ILE A 295 11.28 28.31 5.27
CA ILE A 295 10.66 27.16 5.93
C ILE A 295 9.14 27.32 6.11
N ILE A 296 8.66 28.51 6.48
CA ILE A 296 7.25 28.74 6.84
C ILE A 296 6.45 29.44 5.71
N GLY A 297 7.11 30.21 4.85
CA GLY A 297 6.48 31.08 3.85
C GLY A 297 5.93 32.39 4.44
N ASP A 298 5.07 33.09 3.68
CA ASP A 298 4.54 34.44 4.03
C ASP A 298 3.47 34.46 5.14
N LYS A 299 3.01 33.30 5.63
CA LYS A 299 1.94 33.20 6.63
C LYS A 299 2.50 32.72 7.96
N LEU A 300 2.38 33.56 9.01
CA LEU A 300 2.55 33.10 10.40
C LEU A 300 1.63 31.88 10.65
N PRO A 301 2.09 30.86 11.40
CA PRO A 301 1.22 29.80 11.88
C PRO A 301 -0.02 30.41 12.57
N GLN A 302 -1.19 29.79 12.41
CA GLN A 302 -2.42 30.31 13.03
C GLN A 302 -2.21 30.62 14.52
N ARG A 303 -2.78 31.73 14.99
CA ARG A 303 -2.65 32.19 16.38
C ARG A 303 -3.09 31.05 17.31
N PRO A 304 -2.21 30.56 18.20
CA PRO A 304 -2.56 29.44 19.07
C PRO A 304 -3.66 29.87 20.05
N PRO A 305 -4.49 28.93 20.55
CA PRO A 305 -5.50 29.23 21.55
C PRO A 305 -4.86 29.88 22.79
N PRO A 306 -5.59 30.73 23.54
CA PRO A 306 -5.04 31.47 24.69
C PRO A 306 -4.41 30.59 25.78
N SER A 307 -4.80 29.32 25.86
CA SER A 307 -4.22 28.31 26.76
C SER A 307 -2.82 27.82 26.37
N GLU A 308 -2.26 28.29 25.24
CA GLU A 308 -0.97 27.87 24.68
C GLU A 308 0.03 29.05 24.56
N HIS A 309 -0.24 30.17 25.23
CA HIS A 309 0.71 31.28 25.25
C HIS A 309 1.96 30.92 26.07
N PHE A 310 3.13 31.33 25.59
CA PHE A 310 4.28 31.55 26.47
C PHE A 310 3.81 32.56 27.50
N ASP A 311 3.57 32.12 28.75
CA ASP A 311 3.24 32.97 29.89
C ASP A 311 4.41 33.90 30.24
N TYR A 312 4.68 34.85 29.36
CA TYR A 312 5.25 36.12 29.78
C TYR A 312 4.09 36.85 30.45
N ASN A 313 4.01 36.78 31.78
CA ASN A 313 3.29 37.78 32.53
C ASN A 313 3.66 39.15 31.93
N GLU A 314 2.70 39.85 31.33
CA GLU A 314 2.82 41.26 30.96
C GLU A 314 2.94 42.10 32.25
N THR A 315 4.05 41.94 32.96
CA THR A 315 4.44 42.75 34.10
C THR A 315 5.92 43.05 33.99
N ARG A 316 6.27 43.84 32.96
CA ARG A 316 7.37 44.79 33.19
C ARG A 316 6.89 45.78 34.25
N PRO A 317 7.68 46.07 35.29
CA PRO A 317 7.29 47.06 36.30
C PRO A 317 7.17 48.42 35.61
N ASN A 318 6.00 49.04 35.73
CA ASN A 318 5.81 50.45 35.42
C ASN A 318 6.69 51.25 36.38
N SER A 319 7.80 51.77 35.87
CA SER A 319 8.50 52.91 36.48
C SER A 319 7.71 54.19 36.21
N PRO A 320 7.78 55.18 37.12
CA PRO A 320 6.64 56.02 37.44
C PRO A 320 6.38 57.15 36.44
N SER A 321 5.10 57.52 36.42
CA SER A 321 4.53 58.70 35.76
C SER A 321 5.36 59.96 36.00
N ASN A 322 5.77 60.61 34.93
CA ASN A 322 5.93 62.05 34.91
C ASN A 322 5.19 62.65 33.71
N SER A 323 4.19 63.45 34.06
CA SER A 323 3.38 64.30 33.20
C SER A 323 4.23 65.40 32.54
N SER A 324 4.15 65.54 31.22
CA SER A 324 3.90 66.82 30.53
C SER A 324 3.97 66.66 29.00
N ASN A 325 2.88 67.03 28.34
CA ASN A 325 2.75 67.30 26.89
C ASN A 325 3.30 68.73 26.60
N PRO A 326 3.45 69.24 25.34
CA PRO A 326 3.13 68.68 24.01
C PRO A 326 4.11 69.04 22.84
N ASN A 327 3.70 68.62 21.61
CA ASN A 327 4.15 69.01 20.24
C ASN A 327 5.40 68.27 19.69
N SER A 328 5.42 67.69 18.47
CA SER A 328 4.82 68.08 17.19
C SER A 328 4.68 66.91 16.19
N ASN A 329 3.57 66.95 15.43
CA ASN A 329 3.24 66.38 14.10
C ASN A 329 4.24 65.49 13.34
N SER A 330 3.78 64.30 12.90
CA SER A 330 3.42 64.08 11.49
C SER A 330 2.67 62.76 11.28
N THR A 331 1.48 62.87 10.69
CA THR A 331 0.50 61.81 10.44
C THR A 331 0.61 61.36 8.97
N TYR A 332 0.72 60.05 8.72
CA TYR A 332 0.28 59.39 7.48
C TYR A 332 -0.17 57.97 7.89
N SER A 333 -1.48 57.80 8.15
CA SER A 333 -2.49 57.26 7.23
C SER A 333 -2.58 55.73 7.30
N ASN A 334 -3.43 55.29 8.23
CA ASN A 334 -4.15 54.01 8.15
C ASN A 334 -5.12 54.05 6.96
N SER A 335 -5.16 52.98 6.18
CA SER A 335 -6.36 52.59 5.46
C SER A 335 -6.57 51.09 5.56
N ALA A 336 -7.65 50.75 6.25
CA ALA A 336 -8.23 49.42 6.34
C ALA A 336 -8.70 48.92 4.97
N TYR A 337 -8.58 47.61 4.73
CA TYR A 337 -9.45 46.91 3.80
C TYR A 337 -9.97 45.61 4.42
N SER A 338 -11.29 45.62 4.62
CA SER A 338 -12.17 44.48 4.88
C SER A 338 -12.58 43.87 3.53
N PHE A 339 -12.73 42.55 3.44
CA PHE A 339 -13.48 41.90 2.37
C PHE A 339 -14.44 40.84 2.91
N THR A 340 -15.68 40.96 2.46
CA THR A 340 -16.90 40.24 2.83
C THR A 340 -17.09 38.95 2.02
N TYR A 341 -17.63 37.92 2.67
CA TYR A 341 -18.12 36.68 2.07
C TYR A 341 -19.53 36.86 1.50
N THR A 342 -19.76 36.43 0.26
CA THR A 342 -21.11 36.28 -0.32
C THR A 342 -21.45 34.80 -0.51
N LYS A 343 -22.56 34.38 0.12
CA LYS A 343 -23.28 33.12 -0.12
C LYS A 343 -24.12 33.22 -1.38
N SER A 344 -24.24 32.13 -2.12
CA SER A 344 -25.35 31.87 -3.05
C SER A 344 -25.84 30.44 -2.88
N ASN A 345 -27.12 30.31 -2.53
CA ASN A 345 -27.93 29.11 -2.61
C ASN A 345 -28.58 29.04 -4.00
N ASP A 346 -28.89 27.84 -4.50
CA ASP A 346 -30.09 27.49 -5.30
C ASP A 346 -30.14 25.95 -5.41
N THR A 347 -30.99 25.28 -4.62
CA THR A 347 -32.37 24.82 -4.88
C THR A 347 -32.50 23.45 -5.56
N GLN A 348 -33.25 22.59 -4.86
CA GLN A 348 -33.71 21.26 -5.20
C GLN A 348 -34.70 21.23 -6.37
N THR A 349 -34.71 20.14 -7.13
CA THR A 349 -35.93 19.59 -7.73
C THR A 349 -35.94 18.06 -7.62
N ASN A 350 -36.98 17.54 -6.96
CA ASN A 350 -37.42 16.15 -6.94
C ASN A 350 -37.97 15.72 -8.30
N THR A 351 -37.71 14.48 -8.72
CA THR A 351 -38.73 13.59 -9.32
C THR A 351 -38.38 12.13 -9.05
N ASN A 352 -39.38 11.40 -8.56
CA ASN A 352 -39.44 9.96 -8.35
C ASN A 352 -39.23 9.18 -9.65
N ASP A 353 -38.59 8.01 -9.56
CA ASP A 353 -39.06 6.77 -10.21
C ASP A 353 -38.30 5.56 -9.63
N ASN A 354 -38.89 5.00 -8.58
CA ASN A 354 -38.57 3.67 -8.03
C ASN A 354 -39.42 2.64 -8.78
N THR A 355 -38.78 1.81 -9.61
CA THR A 355 -39.04 0.37 -9.76
C THR A 355 -38.13 -0.18 -10.86
N ASN A 356 -36.93 -0.66 -10.50
CA ASN A 356 -36.18 -1.69 -11.27
C ASN A 356 -34.93 -2.25 -10.52
N ASP A 357 -34.66 -1.82 -9.28
CA ASP A 357 -33.45 -2.21 -8.54
C ASP A 357 -33.47 -3.57 -7.82
N CYS A 358 -34.46 -4.42 -8.06
CA CYS A 358 -34.62 -5.67 -7.29
C CYS A 358 -34.03 -6.94 -7.94
N ILE A 359 -33.33 -6.86 -9.09
CA ILE A 359 -32.76 -8.06 -9.75
C ILE A 359 -31.21 -8.06 -9.79
N TYR A 360 -30.55 -6.92 -9.56
CA TYR A 360 -29.09 -6.84 -9.71
C TYR A 360 -28.27 -7.23 -8.47
N ASN A 361 -28.90 -7.36 -7.29
CA ASN A 361 -28.20 -7.63 -6.03
C ASN A 361 -28.23 -9.09 -5.56
N GLN A 362 -28.89 -10.01 -6.30
CA GLN A 362 -29.04 -11.42 -5.89
C GLN A 362 -28.23 -12.43 -6.72
N LEU A 363 -27.41 -11.96 -7.69
CA LEU A 363 -26.50 -12.79 -8.49
C LEU A 363 -25.01 -12.48 -8.25
N SER A 364 -24.70 -11.51 -7.39
CA SER A 364 -23.33 -11.08 -7.07
C SER A 364 -22.56 -12.02 -6.13
N HIS A 365 -23.22 -13.01 -5.51
CA HIS A 365 -22.59 -13.90 -4.52
C HIS A 365 -22.13 -15.27 -5.06
N SER A 366 -22.01 -15.45 -6.38
CA SER A 366 -21.53 -16.72 -6.96
C SER A 366 -20.60 -16.56 -8.18
N LEU A 367 -19.92 -15.42 -8.30
CA LEU A 367 -18.94 -15.16 -9.35
C LEU A 367 -17.60 -14.81 -8.68
N SER A 368 -16.90 -15.84 -8.21
CA SER A 368 -15.50 -15.72 -7.80
C SER A 368 -14.60 -15.48 -9.01
N SER A 369 -13.51 -14.74 -8.80
CA SER A 369 -12.45 -14.48 -9.79
C SER A 369 -11.96 -15.78 -10.46
N PRO A 370 -11.71 -15.80 -11.79
CA PRO A 370 -11.19 -16.98 -12.49
C PRO A 370 -9.79 -17.41 -12.03
N TYR A 371 -9.05 -16.55 -11.33
CA TYR A 371 -7.69 -16.88 -10.86
C TYR A 371 -7.66 -17.74 -9.58
N SER A 372 -8.77 -17.91 -8.86
CA SER A 372 -8.77 -18.69 -7.61
C SER A 372 -8.77 -20.21 -7.81
N HIS A 373 -8.81 -20.72 -9.05
CA HIS A 373 -8.91 -22.17 -9.33
C HIS A 373 -7.99 -22.72 -10.43
N VAL A 374 -7.01 -21.97 -10.92
CA VAL A 374 -6.10 -22.43 -11.99
C VAL A 374 -4.70 -22.71 -11.44
N PHE A 375 -4.54 -23.49 -10.36
CA PHE A 375 -3.28 -24.18 -10.05
C PHE A 375 -3.57 -25.51 -9.35
N GLU A 376 -3.11 -26.62 -9.96
CA GLU A 376 -3.35 -28.00 -9.54
C GLU A 376 -2.88 -28.27 -8.10
N LYS A 377 -3.79 -28.72 -7.22
CA LYS A 377 -3.44 -29.36 -5.94
C LYS A 377 -3.11 -30.83 -6.19
N SER A 378 -1.90 -31.24 -5.79
CA SER A 378 -1.45 -32.64 -5.82
C SER A 378 -2.24 -33.49 -4.80
N PRO A 379 -2.67 -34.72 -5.12
CA PRO A 379 -3.43 -35.55 -4.18
C PRO A 379 -2.52 -36.28 -3.18
N LYS A 380 -2.92 -36.27 -1.90
CA LYS A 380 -2.35 -37.08 -0.81
C LYS A 380 -2.61 -38.57 -1.07
N LYS A 381 -1.56 -39.39 -0.87
CA LYS A 381 -1.60 -40.86 -0.91
C LYS A 381 -2.53 -41.43 0.15
N VAL A 382 -3.48 -42.29 -0.25
CA VAL A 382 -3.88 -43.48 0.51
C VAL A 382 -4.11 -44.63 -0.47
N ASN A 383 -3.51 -45.76 -0.13
CA ASN A 383 -3.42 -47.01 -0.89
C ASN A 383 -4.73 -47.83 -0.89
N ASP A 384 -4.89 -48.59 -1.98
CA ASP A 384 -5.36 -49.98 -2.08
C ASP A 384 -6.81 -50.33 -1.67
N ASN A 385 -7.71 -50.61 -2.64
CA ASN A 385 -7.82 -51.90 -3.34
C ASN A 385 -9.22 -52.14 -3.98
N LEU A 386 -9.20 -52.51 -5.28
CA LEU A 386 -10.13 -53.40 -6.02
C LEU A 386 -11.63 -53.00 -6.14
N SER A 387 -12.31 -52.99 -7.29
CA SER A 387 -12.03 -53.52 -8.64
C SER A 387 -13.10 -53.04 -9.66
N ASN A 388 -12.65 -52.61 -10.84
CA ASN A 388 -13.23 -52.68 -12.20
C ASN A 388 -14.74 -52.46 -12.43
N THR A 389 -15.09 -51.44 -13.24
CA THR A 389 -15.34 -51.64 -14.69
C THR A 389 -15.53 -50.32 -15.47
N TYR A 390 -14.89 -50.29 -16.65
CA TYR A 390 -15.07 -49.39 -17.81
C TYR A 390 -14.47 -47.97 -17.81
N ASN A 391 -13.80 -47.71 -18.94
CA ASN A 391 -12.73 -46.76 -19.20
C ASN A 391 -12.93 -46.29 -20.66
N PRO A 392 -12.93 -44.99 -20.96
CA PRO A 392 -12.49 -44.51 -22.26
C PRO A 392 -11.16 -43.77 -22.11
N ARG A 393 -10.16 -44.30 -22.82
CA ARG A 393 -8.83 -43.72 -23.04
C ARG A 393 -8.95 -42.32 -23.66
N TYR A 394 -8.19 -41.36 -23.14
CA TYR A 394 -7.72 -40.21 -23.92
C TYR A 394 -6.23 -40.35 -24.18
N SER A 395 -5.91 -40.40 -25.46
CA SER A 395 -4.58 -40.39 -26.05
C SER A 395 -3.91 -39.04 -25.84
N THR A 396 -2.65 -39.08 -25.43
CA THR A 396 -1.69 -37.98 -25.48
C THR A 396 -1.49 -37.53 -26.92
N GLU A 397 -2.02 -36.36 -27.30
CA GLU A 397 -1.57 -35.63 -28.48
C GLU A 397 -0.73 -34.42 -28.07
N ARG A 398 0.48 -34.38 -28.64
CA ARG A 398 1.42 -33.27 -28.60
C ARG A 398 0.76 -32.01 -29.13
N ILE A 399 0.76 -30.94 -28.36
CA ILE A 399 0.60 -29.58 -28.90
C ILE A 399 1.99 -28.93 -28.90
N SER A 400 2.55 -28.82 -30.10
CA SER A 400 3.71 -27.99 -30.42
C SER A 400 3.35 -26.51 -30.30
N THR A 401 4.12 -25.74 -29.53
CA THR A 401 4.06 -24.28 -29.51
C THR A 401 4.74 -23.67 -30.76
N PRO A 402 4.18 -22.62 -31.37
CA PRO A 402 4.77 -21.97 -32.55
C PRO A 402 5.74 -20.87 -32.12
N TYR A 403 7.04 -21.19 -32.08
CA TYR A 403 8.14 -20.23 -32.29
C TYR A 403 9.35 -21.02 -32.81
N SER A 404 9.30 -21.35 -34.10
CA SER A 404 10.47 -21.68 -34.89
C SER A 404 10.55 -20.68 -36.04
N PHE A 405 11.70 -20.04 -36.18
CA PHE A 405 11.96 -19.04 -37.22
C PHE A 405 12.02 -19.71 -38.60
N VAL A 406 10.92 -19.54 -39.35
CA VAL A 406 10.70 -19.29 -40.80
C VAL A 406 11.64 -19.93 -41.86
N ASN A 407 11.04 -20.61 -42.84
CA ASN A 407 11.53 -20.58 -44.24
C ASN A 407 10.42 -20.89 -45.26
N GLU A 408 10.04 -19.87 -46.04
CA GLU A 408 9.28 -20.03 -47.28
C GLU A 408 10.11 -20.81 -48.31
N LYS A 409 9.46 -21.77 -48.98
CA LYS A 409 10.07 -22.57 -50.03
C LYS A 409 10.31 -21.72 -51.28
N THR A 410 11.56 -21.34 -51.51
CA THR A 410 12.09 -21.15 -52.87
C THR A 410 13.20 -22.16 -53.11
N ASN A 411 12.94 -23.13 -54.00
CA ASN A 411 13.90 -24.12 -54.45
C ASN A 411 15.13 -23.47 -55.12
N LYS A 412 16.33 -23.72 -54.58
CA LYS A 412 17.49 -24.26 -55.30
C LYS A 412 18.67 -24.49 -54.35
N SER A 413 18.93 -25.77 -54.08
CA SER A 413 20.22 -26.42 -53.78
C SER A 413 21.36 -25.59 -53.16
N GLN A 414 21.74 -25.89 -51.91
CA GLN A 414 23.10 -26.32 -51.54
C GLN A 414 23.23 -26.65 -50.04
N SER A 415 23.94 -27.76 -49.79
CA SER A 415 24.62 -28.24 -48.56
C SER A 415 23.88 -28.27 -47.21
N THR A 416 23.64 -29.50 -46.75
CA THR A 416 23.30 -29.91 -45.39
C THR A 416 24.44 -29.60 -44.40
N GLU A 417 24.21 -28.69 -43.46
CA GLU A 417 24.91 -28.63 -42.18
C GLU A 417 23.94 -29.08 -41.06
N SER A 418 24.39 -29.99 -40.22
CA SER A 418 23.65 -30.54 -39.07
C SER A 418 23.58 -29.51 -37.94
N PHE A 419 22.38 -29.05 -37.59
CA PHE A 419 22.13 -28.22 -36.41
C PHE A 419 22.21 -29.09 -35.14
N GLU A 420 23.32 -29.01 -34.39
CA GLU A 420 23.40 -29.56 -33.02
C GLU A 420 22.56 -28.68 -32.07
N MET A 421 21.72 -29.30 -31.24
CA MET A 421 21.06 -28.62 -30.12
C MET A 421 22.08 -28.38 -29.00
N ASP A 422 22.26 -27.13 -28.59
CA ASP A 422 23.12 -26.76 -27.46
C ASP A 422 22.76 -27.55 -26.19
N THR A 423 23.77 -28.09 -25.51
CA THR A 423 23.61 -28.77 -24.21
C THR A 423 23.24 -27.77 -23.10
N LEU A 424 22.58 -28.22 -22.02
CA LEU A 424 22.23 -27.35 -20.88
C LEU A 424 23.44 -26.57 -20.34
N LYS A 425 24.62 -27.20 -20.29
CA LYS A 425 25.87 -26.53 -19.89
C LYS A 425 26.26 -25.36 -20.81
N GLN A 426 26.15 -25.54 -22.12
CA GLN A 426 26.41 -24.47 -23.08
C GLN A 426 25.38 -23.34 -22.95
N GLN A 427 24.13 -23.67 -22.61
CA GLN A 427 23.10 -22.66 -22.34
C GLN A 427 23.35 -21.91 -21.02
N GLU A 428 23.84 -22.59 -19.98
CA GLU A 428 24.25 -21.96 -18.72
C GLU A 428 25.43 -21.01 -18.89
N GLU A 429 26.43 -21.40 -19.69
CA GLU A 429 27.56 -20.53 -20.04
C GLU A 429 27.05 -19.25 -20.71
N LYS A 430 26.22 -19.37 -21.75
CA LYS A 430 25.60 -18.21 -22.41
C LYS A 430 24.76 -17.37 -21.44
N ALA A 431 24.03 -18.00 -20.53
CA ALA A 431 23.21 -17.31 -19.53
C ALA A 431 24.07 -16.53 -18.52
N ASN A 432 25.19 -17.11 -18.10
CA ASN A 432 26.15 -16.49 -17.19
C ASN A 432 26.93 -15.36 -17.87
N ASP A 433 27.13 -15.44 -19.19
CA ASP A 433 27.70 -14.36 -20.02
C ASP A 433 26.71 -13.20 -20.28
N GLY A 434 25.51 -13.26 -19.70
CA GLY A 434 24.52 -12.17 -19.78
C GLY A 434 23.50 -12.31 -20.90
N ASN A 435 23.44 -13.43 -21.62
CA ASN A 435 22.42 -13.62 -22.65
C ASN A 435 21.03 -13.81 -22.02
N ILE A 436 20.16 -12.81 -22.21
CA ILE A 436 18.82 -12.73 -21.59
C ILE A 436 17.93 -13.91 -22.00
N LEU A 437 17.96 -14.33 -23.27
CA LEU A 437 17.16 -15.45 -23.76
C LEU A 437 17.65 -16.79 -23.19
N ALA A 438 18.96 -16.95 -23.05
CA ALA A 438 19.55 -18.11 -22.39
C ALA A 438 19.19 -18.13 -20.90
N GLN A 439 19.26 -16.99 -20.19
CA GLN A 439 18.81 -16.88 -18.81
C GLN A 439 17.34 -17.31 -18.64
N TYR A 440 16.45 -16.80 -19.48
CA TYR A 440 15.05 -17.24 -19.46
C TYR A 440 14.91 -18.74 -19.74
N SER A 441 15.57 -19.25 -20.78
CA SER A 441 15.46 -20.66 -21.21
C SER A 441 16.02 -21.64 -20.19
N VAL A 442 17.17 -21.32 -19.58
CA VAL A 442 17.78 -22.10 -18.50
C VAL A 442 16.88 -22.07 -17.25
N GLY A 443 16.35 -20.89 -16.89
CA GLY A 443 15.41 -20.75 -15.78
C GLY A 443 14.17 -21.64 -15.97
N MET A 444 13.56 -21.62 -17.14
CA MET A 444 12.42 -22.48 -17.48
C MET A 444 12.79 -23.97 -17.53
N SER A 445 14.01 -24.31 -17.94
CA SER A 445 14.50 -25.71 -17.93
C SER A 445 14.61 -26.25 -16.51
N TYR A 446 15.13 -25.47 -15.58
CA TYR A 446 15.22 -25.83 -14.16
C TYR A 446 13.85 -25.91 -13.47
N LEU A 447 12.91 -25.00 -13.77
CA LEU A 447 11.57 -25.04 -13.19
C LEU A 447 10.77 -26.29 -13.61
N ASN A 448 10.93 -26.71 -14.87
CA ASN A 448 10.12 -27.79 -15.45
C ASN A 448 10.85 -29.14 -15.54
N GLY A 449 12.17 -29.18 -15.31
CA GLY A 449 12.98 -30.37 -15.49
C GLY A 449 13.19 -30.76 -16.97
N TYR A 450 13.32 -29.78 -17.86
CA TYR A 450 13.54 -30.00 -19.29
C TYR A 450 15.03 -29.92 -19.69
N SER A 451 15.35 -30.33 -20.92
CA SER A 451 16.70 -30.20 -21.51
C SER A 451 17.83 -30.88 -20.70
N GLY A 452 17.50 -31.93 -19.94
CA GLY A 452 18.46 -32.64 -19.09
C GLY A 452 18.69 -32.02 -17.71
N ALA A 453 17.97 -30.94 -17.36
CA ALA A 453 18.01 -30.35 -16.02
C ALA A 453 17.20 -31.19 -15.02
N GLN A 454 17.75 -31.41 -13.83
CA GLN A 454 16.94 -31.85 -12.69
C GLN A 454 16.08 -30.66 -12.23
N LYS A 455 14.81 -30.92 -11.90
CA LYS A 455 13.90 -29.88 -11.41
C LYS A 455 14.50 -29.22 -10.17
N ASP A 456 14.76 -27.91 -10.26
CA ASP A 456 15.36 -27.08 -9.22
C ASP A 456 14.71 -25.69 -9.27
N GLU A 457 13.78 -25.46 -8.34
CA GLU A 457 12.99 -24.24 -8.32
C GLU A 457 13.83 -23.01 -7.93
N HIS A 458 14.81 -23.18 -7.04
CA HIS A 458 15.72 -22.12 -6.64
C HIS A 458 16.57 -21.63 -7.82
N ARG A 459 17.19 -22.55 -8.57
CA ARG A 459 17.96 -22.22 -9.78
C ARG A 459 17.08 -21.64 -10.88
N GLY A 460 15.89 -22.19 -11.05
CA GLY A 460 14.90 -21.68 -11.99
C GLY A 460 14.58 -20.20 -11.75
N ILE A 461 14.23 -19.87 -10.50
CA ILE A 461 13.94 -18.48 -10.08
C ILE A 461 15.17 -17.59 -10.22
N TYR A 462 16.37 -18.07 -9.88
CA TYR A 462 17.61 -17.31 -10.03
C TYR A 462 17.82 -16.82 -11.47
N TYR A 463 17.76 -17.74 -12.44
CA TYR A 463 17.95 -17.40 -13.85
C TYR A 463 16.81 -16.54 -14.41
N LEU A 464 15.56 -16.78 -13.97
CA LEU A 464 14.45 -15.90 -14.31
C LEU A 464 14.62 -14.48 -13.75
N LYS A 465 15.14 -14.32 -12.52
CA LYS A 465 15.45 -13.00 -11.94
C LYS A 465 16.52 -12.27 -12.75
N LEU A 466 17.55 -12.97 -13.25
CA LEU A 466 18.55 -12.37 -14.12
C LEU A 466 17.94 -11.83 -15.43
N ALA A 467 17.08 -12.63 -16.08
CA ALA A 467 16.37 -12.20 -17.27
C ALA A 467 15.40 -11.04 -16.98
N ALA A 468 14.69 -11.09 -15.85
CA ALA A 468 13.75 -10.06 -15.42
C ALA A 468 14.44 -8.72 -15.11
N ASN A 469 15.64 -8.73 -14.53
CA ASN A 469 16.44 -7.50 -14.31
C ASN A 469 16.75 -6.77 -15.63
N ASN A 470 16.81 -7.50 -16.74
CA ASN A 470 16.96 -6.95 -18.09
C ASN A 470 15.60 -6.66 -18.77
N ARG A 471 14.53 -6.53 -17.98
CA ARG A 471 13.15 -6.26 -18.41
C ARG A 471 12.55 -7.29 -19.38
N HIS A 472 13.04 -8.54 -19.37
CA HIS A 472 12.45 -9.62 -20.16
C HIS A 472 11.03 -9.93 -19.69
N SER A 473 10.04 -9.54 -20.50
CA SER A 473 8.63 -9.48 -20.07
C SER A 473 8.05 -10.85 -19.71
N ASP A 474 8.41 -11.91 -20.44
CA ASP A 474 7.98 -13.27 -20.11
C ASP A 474 8.65 -13.79 -18.84
N ALA A 475 9.90 -13.39 -18.54
CA ALA A 475 10.56 -13.80 -17.31
C ALA A 475 9.87 -13.15 -16.10
N CYS A 476 9.55 -11.87 -16.21
CA CYS A 476 8.75 -11.14 -15.23
C CYS A 476 7.36 -11.79 -15.05
N LEU A 477 6.66 -12.16 -16.13
CA LEU A 477 5.37 -12.83 -16.02
C LEU A 477 5.48 -14.20 -15.33
N GLN A 478 6.53 -14.98 -15.60
CA GLN A 478 6.74 -16.27 -14.94
C GLN A 478 7.08 -16.10 -13.46
N LEU A 479 7.93 -15.13 -13.10
CA LEU A 479 8.18 -14.79 -11.70
C LEU A 479 6.90 -14.34 -11.01
N ALA A 480 6.09 -13.49 -11.65
CA ALA A 480 4.80 -13.09 -11.13
C ALA A 480 3.90 -14.30 -10.82
N LYS A 481 3.84 -15.29 -11.71
CA LYS A 481 3.11 -16.54 -11.46
C LYS A 481 3.64 -17.29 -10.24
N ILE A 482 4.95 -17.45 -10.14
CA ILE A 482 5.58 -18.18 -9.03
C ILE A 482 5.28 -17.49 -7.70
N PHE A 483 5.44 -16.16 -7.64
CA PHE A 483 5.22 -15.38 -6.42
C PHE A 483 3.73 -15.24 -6.06
N LEU A 484 2.82 -15.15 -7.04
CA LEU A 484 1.38 -15.03 -6.78
C LEU A 484 0.67 -16.36 -6.52
N THR A 485 1.32 -17.50 -6.78
CA THR A 485 0.74 -18.82 -6.49
C THR A 485 1.10 -19.23 -5.06
N GLU A 486 0.16 -19.86 -4.35
CA GLU A 486 0.44 -20.44 -3.03
C GLU A 486 1.58 -21.49 -3.15
N GLY A 487 2.66 -21.29 -2.38
CA GLY A 487 3.85 -22.13 -2.46
C GLY A 487 5.01 -21.59 -1.63
N THR A 488 6.16 -22.25 -1.71
CA THR A 488 7.38 -21.91 -0.96
C THR A 488 7.86 -20.48 -1.21
N TYR A 489 7.60 -19.96 -2.41
CA TYR A 489 7.99 -18.62 -2.85
C TYR A 489 6.81 -17.65 -2.89
N HIS A 490 5.67 -17.95 -2.26
CA HIS A 490 4.52 -17.07 -2.30
C HIS A 490 4.88 -15.69 -1.70
N ASN A 491 4.65 -14.64 -2.48
CA ASN A 491 4.85 -13.24 -2.11
C ASN A 491 4.02 -12.35 -3.03
N ASN A 492 2.87 -11.87 -2.53
CA ASN A 492 1.97 -10.99 -3.30
C ASN A 492 2.67 -9.74 -3.83
N TYR A 493 3.52 -9.15 -3.00
CA TYR A 493 4.26 -7.94 -3.33
C TYR A 493 5.21 -8.15 -4.52
N ASP A 494 6.10 -9.16 -4.46
CA ASP A 494 7.05 -9.44 -5.54
C ASP A 494 6.29 -9.89 -6.79
N GLY A 495 5.21 -10.65 -6.60
CA GLY A 495 4.32 -11.09 -7.65
C GLY A 495 3.70 -9.94 -8.43
N VAL A 496 3.09 -8.98 -7.75
CA VAL A 496 2.49 -7.78 -8.35
C VAL A 496 3.56 -6.88 -8.97
N LYS A 497 4.74 -6.75 -8.33
CA LYS A 497 5.87 -5.99 -8.88
C LYS A 497 6.33 -6.54 -10.24
N TYR A 498 6.64 -7.83 -10.31
CA TYR A 498 7.05 -8.43 -11.59
C TYR A 498 5.91 -8.42 -12.62
N LEU A 499 4.66 -8.54 -12.17
CA LEU A 499 3.49 -8.43 -13.05
C LEU A 499 3.37 -7.02 -13.66
N ALA A 500 3.58 -5.98 -12.85
CA ALA A 500 3.59 -4.59 -13.29
C ALA A 500 4.72 -4.33 -14.30
N ILE A 501 5.94 -4.79 -14.02
CA ILE A 501 7.07 -4.67 -14.95
C ILE A 501 6.75 -5.37 -16.28
N ALA A 502 6.18 -6.58 -16.24
CA ALA A 502 5.78 -7.29 -17.45
C ALA A 502 4.71 -6.51 -18.24
N ALA A 503 3.72 -5.96 -17.56
CA ALA A 503 2.64 -5.18 -18.16
C ALA A 503 3.13 -3.87 -18.81
N GLU A 504 4.07 -3.17 -18.16
CA GLU A 504 4.74 -1.96 -18.67
C GLU A 504 5.61 -2.27 -19.89
N SER A 505 6.28 -3.42 -19.90
CA SER A 505 7.02 -3.94 -21.06
C SER A 505 6.12 -4.40 -22.22
N GLY A 506 4.80 -4.20 -22.11
CA GLY A 506 3.84 -4.51 -23.17
C GLY A 506 3.34 -5.95 -23.21
N ASN A 507 3.60 -6.76 -22.17
CA ASN A 507 3.05 -8.12 -22.10
C ASN A 507 1.54 -8.05 -21.85
N ASP A 508 0.76 -8.55 -22.82
CA ASP A 508 -0.69 -8.48 -22.85
C ASP A 508 -1.34 -9.29 -21.72
N LYS A 509 -0.86 -10.50 -21.46
CA LYS A 509 -1.32 -11.36 -20.35
C LYS A 509 -1.06 -10.71 -19.00
N ALA A 510 0.10 -10.07 -18.84
CA ALA A 510 0.42 -9.31 -17.63
C ALA A 510 -0.52 -8.11 -17.45
N GLN A 511 -0.83 -7.38 -18.54
CA GLN A 511 -1.80 -6.28 -18.50
C GLN A 511 -3.21 -6.76 -18.14
N VAL A 512 -3.64 -7.92 -18.66
CA VAL A 512 -4.94 -8.52 -18.30
C VAL A 512 -4.98 -8.86 -16.82
N TRP A 513 -3.97 -9.59 -16.34
CA TRP A 513 -3.94 -10.03 -14.95
C TRP A 513 -3.83 -8.86 -13.99
N LEU A 514 -2.93 -7.91 -14.24
CA LEU A 514 -2.81 -6.70 -13.42
C LEU A 514 -4.10 -5.87 -13.46
N GLY A 515 -4.75 -5.78 -14.62
CA GLY A 515 -6.05 -5.13 -14.78
C GLY A 515 -7.15 -5.78 -13.94
N ASP A 516 -7.19 -7.11 -13.90
CA ASP A 516 -8.08 -7.91 -13.04
C ASP A 516 -7.81 -7.66 -11.55
N LEU A 517 -6.53 -7.65 -11.14
CA LEU A 517 -6.16 -7.35 -9.75
C LEU A 517 -6.60 -5.95 -9.32
N TYR A 518 -6.40 -4.92 -10.16
CA TYR A 518 -6.89 -3.57 -9.86
C TYR A 518 -8.42 -3.47 -9.82
N CYS A 519 -9.14 -4.25 -10.62
CA CYS A 519 -10.61 -4.23 -10.60
C CYS A 519 -11.20 -4.95 -9.38
N THR A 520 -10.54 -6.02 -8.92
CA THR A 520 -11.02 -6.89 -7.85
C THR A 520 -10.48 -6.51 -6.46
N GLY A 521 -9.27 -5.99 -6.40
CA GLY A 521 -8.53 -5.74 -5.15
C GLY A 521 -7.88 -7.00 -4.54
N GLN A 522 -7.58 -8.02 -5.36
CA GLN A 522 -6.94 -9.27 -4.93
C GLN A 522 -5.41 -9.14 -4.83
N ASN A 523 -4.75 -10.07 -4.13
CA ASN A 523 -3.29 -10.13 -3.94
C ASN A 523 -2.70 -8.80 -3.45
N ASP A 524 -3.33 -8.20 -2.43
CA ASP A 524 -2.94 -6.94 -1.79
C ASP A 524 -2.89 -5.71 -2.71
N VAL A 525 -3.49 -5.80 -3.91
CA VAL A 525 -3.63 -4.66 -4.82
C VAL A 525 -4.78 -3.77 -4.37
N ILE A 526 -4.53 -2.46 -4.20
CA ILE A 526 -5.58 -1.49 -3.92
C ILE A 526 -6.55 -1.42 -5.10
N LYS A 527 -7.82 -1.64 -4.83
CA LYS A 527 -8.89 -1.59 -5.84
C LYS A 527 -8.91 -0.22 -6.52
N ASN A 528 -8.65 -0.22 -7.83
CA ASN A 528 -8.70 0.95 -8.69
C ASN A 528 -9.32 0.56 -10.04
N GLN A 529 -10.63 0.67 -10.12
CA GLN A 529 -11.40 0.23 -11.29
C GLN A 529 -11.02 1.00 -12.56
N GLU A 530 -10.69 2.29 -12.47
CA GLU A 530 -10.31 3.09 -13.64
C GLU A 530 -8.96 2.64 -14.22
N LYS A 531 -7.95 2.45 -13.35
CA LYS A 531 -6.63 1.95 -13.73
C LYS A 531 -6.73 0.53 -14.30
N GLY A 532 -7.53 -0.33 -13.67
CA GLY A 532 -7.78 -1.68 -14.13
C GLY A 532 -8.40 -1.73 -15.52
N ILE A 533 -9.49 -0.98 -15.75
CA ILE A 533 -10.14 -0.88 -17.07
C ILE A 533 -9.17 -0.35 -18.13
N ARG A 534 -8.33 0.63 -17.80
CA ARG A 534 -7.34 1.18 -18.73
C ARG A 534 -6.32 0.14 -19.20
N LEU A 535 -5.81 -0.69 -18.28
CA LEU A 535 -4.91 -1.80 -18.59
C LEU A 535 -5.59 -2.84 -19.48
N LEU A 536 -6.83 -3.22 -19.15
CA LEU A 536 -7.62 -4.19 -19.92
C LEU A 536 -7.89 -3.70 -21.35
N LEU A 537 -8.29 -2.44 -21.53
CA LEU A 537 -8.48 -1.83 -22.85
C LEU A 537 -7.18 -1.76 -23.67
N ASN A 538 -6.02 -1.66 -23.01
CA ASN A 538 -4.75 -1.70 -23.72
C ASN A 538 -4.42 -3.13 -24.18
N ALA A 539 -4.60 -4.12 -23.29
CA ALA A 539 -4.35 -5.53 -23.60
C ALA A 539 -5.25 -6.05 -24.72
N MET A 540 -6.49 -5.56 -24.82
CA MET A 540 -7.44 -5.88 -25.90
C MET A 540 -6.89 -5.70 -27.31
N LYS A 541 -5.87 -4.86 -27.50
CA LYS A 541 -5.29 -4.58 -28.82
C LYS A 541 -4.39 -5.71 -29.32
N THR A 542 -3.85 -6.51 -28.42
CA THR A 542 -2.80 -7.50 -28.72
C THR A 542 -3.17 -8.91 -28.27
N VAL A 543 -4.05 -9.05 -27.29
CA VAL A 543 -4.40 -10.36 -26.73
C VAL A 543 -5.14 -11.25 -27.72
N ASP A 544 -4.80 -12.55 -27.72
CA ASP A 544 -5.40 -13.55 -28.63
C ASP A 544 -5.71 -14.89 -27.92
N ASP A 545 -6.02 -14.85 -26.62
CA ASP A 545 -6.48 -16.03 -25.88
C ASP A 545 -7.90 -15.85 -25.32
N ASP A 546 -8.57 -16.98 -25.15
CA ASP A 546 -9.99 -17.07 -24.81
C ASP A 546 -10.28 -16.56 -23.39
N SER A 547 -9.39 -16.87 -22.45
CA SER A 547 -9.49 -16.54 -21.03
C SER A 547 -9.35 -15.04 -20.81
N SER A 548 -8.36 -14.42 -21.45
CA SER A 548 -8.15 -12.97 -21.42
C SER A 548 -9.34 -12.20 -21.98
N PHE A 549 -9.87 -12.63 -23.13
CA PHE A 549 -11.08 -12.01 -23.68
C PHE A 549 -12.26 -12.10 -22.70
N ASN A 550 -12.46 -13.23 -22.03
CA ASN A 550 -13.53 -13.37 -21.04
C ASN A 550 -13.32 -12.45 -19.83
N ILE A 551 -12.11 -12.37 -19.27
CA ILE A 551 -11.77 -11.49 -18.12
C ILE A 551 -12.00 -10.02 -18.47
N ILE A 552 -11.49 -9.58 -19.63
CA ILE A 552 -11.67 -8.21 -20.11
C ILE A 552 -13.16 -7.91 -20.26
N GLY A 553 -13.90 -8.76 -20.97
CA GLY A 553 -15.34 -8.57 -21.19
C GLY A 553 -16.12 -8.48 -19.88
N TYR A 554 -15.75 -9.31 -18.90
CA TYR A 554 -16.35 -9.33 -17.57
C TYR A 554 -16.20 -7.98 -16.87
N HIS A 555 -14.98 -7.45 -16.75
CA HIS A 555 -14.76 -6.18 -16.06
C HIS A 555 -15.35 -4.97 -16.77
N LEU A 556 -15.29 -4.96 -18.11
CA LEU A 556 -15.94 -3.91 -18.90
C LEU A 556 -17.45 -3.90 -18.68
N PHE A 557 -18.09 -5.07 -18.61
CA PHE A 557 -19.52 -5.18 -18.33
C PHE A 557 -19.85 -4.80 -16.88
N GLN A 558 -19.08 -5.29 -15.91
CA GLN A 558 -19.29 -5.02 -14.47
C GLN A 558 -19.02 -3.57 -14.07
N SER A 559 -18.31 -2.80 -14.91
CA SER A 559 -18.17 -1.36 -14.72
C SER A 559 -19.50 -0.59 -14.70
N LYS A 560 -20.59 -1.21 -15.20
CA LYS A 560 -21.91 -0.59 -15.42
C LYS A 560 -21.85 0.68 -16.29
N ASN A 561 -20.72 0.92 -16.95
CA ASN A 561 -20.56 2.02 -17.89
C ASN A 561 -20.92 1.52 -19.29
N ARG A 562 -22.10 1.91 -19.77
CA ARG A 562 -22.66 1.50 -21.07
C ARG A 562 -21.75 1.79 -22.26
N ARG A 563 -20.81 2.74 -22.13
CA ARG A 563 -19.81 3.03 -23.17
C ARG A 563 -18.95 1.80 -23.50
N TYR A 564 -18.69 0.93 -22.53
CA TYR A 564 -17.84 -0.25 -22.70
C TYR A 564 -18.60 -1.51 -23.12
N TYR A 565 -19.93 -1.48 -23.18
CA TYR A 565 -20.73 -2.68 -23.50
C TYR A 565 -20.49 -3.24 -24.91
N PRO A 566 -20.29 -2.42 -25.97
CA PRO A 566 -19.92 -2.96 -27.28
C PRO A 566 -18.58 -3.71 -27.26
N ASP A 567 -17.58 -3.18 -26.53
CA ASP A 567 -16.27 -3.81 -26.36
C ASP A 567 -16.37 -5.08 -25.52
N ALA A 568 -17.15 -5.07 -24.43
CA ALA A 568 -17.43 -6.26 -23.62
C ALA A 568 -18.09 -7.37 -24.44
N ARG A 569 -19.10 -7.04 -25.25
CA ARG A 569 -19.79 -7.98 -26.13
C ARG A 569 -18.84 -8.56 -27.18
N ARG A 570 -17.96 -7.74 -27.76
CA ARG A 570 -16.93 -8.20 -28.70
C ARG A 570 -15.97 -9.19 -28.03
N CYS A 571 -15.50 -8.87 -26.83
CA CYS A 571 -14.63 -9.75 -26.06
C CYS A 571 -15.29 -11.10 -25.74
N PHE A 572 -16.51 -11.10 -25.21
CA PHE A 572 -17.22 -12.37 -24.94
C PHE A 572 -17.46 -13.19 -26.21
N ARG A 573 -17.75 -12.54 -27.34
CA ARG A 573 -17.87 -13.22 -28.64
C ARG A 573 -16.55 -13.88 -29.05
N SER A 574 -15.42 -13.17 -28.93
CA SER A 574 -14.10 -13.72 -29.23
C SER A 574 -13.77 -14.92 -28.34
N ALA A 575 -14.07 -14.83 -27.04
CA ALA A 575 -13.90 -15.94 -26.10
C ALA A 575 -14.80 -17.14 -26.48
N ALA A 576 -16.07 -16.89 -26.82
CA ALA A 576 -17.03 -17.92 -27.20
C ALA A 576 -16.62 -18.68 -28.47
N ILE A 577 -16.12 -17.98 -29.49
CA ILE A 577 -15.63 -18.59 -30.74
C ILE A 577 -14.39 -19.46 -30.47
N LYS A 578 -13.56 -19.09 -29.49
CA LYS A 578 -12.42 -19.90 -29.02
C LYS A 578 -12.82 -21.00 -28.03
N ASN A 579 -14.11 -21.35 -27.94
CA ASN A 579 -14.69 -22.39 -27.09
C ASN A 579 -14.67 -22.14 -25.58
N ASN A 580 -14.49 -20.90 -25.12
CA ASN A 580 -14.58 -20.59 -23.69
C ASN A 580 -16.02 -20.70 -23.19
N ILE A 581 -16.27 -21.59 -22.23
CA ILE A 581 -17.62 -21.89 -21.71
C ILE A 581 -18.28 -20.64 -21.10
N PHE A 582 -17.53 -19.88 -20.30
CA PHE A 582 -18.04 -18.65 -19.69
C PHE A 582 -18.23 -17.54 -20.73
N GLY A 583 -17.35 -17.45 -21.72
CA GLY A 583 -17.49 -16.56 -22.87
C GLY A 583 -18.79 -16.83 -23.65
N MET A 584 -19.13 -18.10 -23.90
CA MET A 584 -20.39 -18.49 -24.55
C MET A 584 -21.61 -18.02 -23.76
N PHE A 585 -21.63 -18.28 -22.45
CA PHE A 585 -22.73 -17.85 -21.57
C PHE A 585 -22.86 -16.32 -21.50
N ASN A 586 -21.74 -15.61 -21.30
CA ASN A 586 -21.72 -14.16 -21.17
C ASN A 586 -22.10 -13.47 -22.50
N TYR A 587 -21.66 -14.00 -23.64
CA TYR A 587 -22.08 -13.52 -24.95
C TYR A 587 -23.58 -13.74 -25.16
N ALA A 588 -24.08 -14.94 -24.87
CA ALA A 588 -25.51 -15.25 -24.97
C ALA A 588 -26.36 -14.28 -24.13
N TYR A 589 -25.92 -13.98 -22.91
CA TYR A 589 -26.56 -13.00 -22.04
C TYR A 589 -26.63 -11.60 -22.66
N MET A 590 -25.50 -11.07 -23.13
CA MET A 590 -25.48 -9.74 -23.75
C MET A 590 -26.36 -9.68 -25.01
N VAL A 591 -26.42 -10.76 -25.79
CA VAL A 591 -27.27 -10.85 -26.98
C VAL A 591 -28.75 -10.97 -26.61
N GLU A 592 -29.10 -11.73 -25.57
CA GLU A 592 -30.47 -11.89 -25.06
C GLU A 592 -31.07 -10.53 -24.64
N PHE A 593 -30.27 -9.68 -24.00
CA PHE A 593 -30.74 -8.38 -23.49
C PHE A 593 -30.43 -7.19 -24.41
N GLY A 594 -29.72 -7.42 -25.52
CA GLY A 594 -29.31 -6.33 -26.43
C GLY A 594 -28.28 -5.39 -25.81
N GLU A 595 -27.47 -5.86 -24.86
CA GLU A 595 -26.41 -5.06 -24.26
C GLU A 595 -25.25 -4.94 -25.25
N GLY A 596 -24.80 -3.71 -25.52
CA GLY A 596 -23.69 -3.45 -26.45
C GLY A 596 -23.97 -3.76 -27.93
N GLY A 597 -25.23 -3.99 -28.33
CA GLY A 597 -25.60 -4.22 -29.72
C GLY A 597 -27.07 -4.64 -29.89
N LYS A 598 -27.45 -5.20 -31.05
CA LYS A 598 -28.84 -5.61 -31.29
C LYS A 598 -29.21 -6.88 -30.50
N GLN A 599 -30.44 -6.94 -30.01
CA GLN A 599 -31.00 -8.13 -29.35
C GLN A 599 -31.28 -9.24 -30.38
N ASP A 600 -30.90 -10.48 -30.06
CA ASP A 600 -31.20 -11.66 -30.88
C ASP A 600 -31.40 -12.92 -30.02
N PHE A 601 -32.66 -13.22 -29.72
CA PHE A 601 -33.01 -14.39 -28.92
C PHE A 601 -32.61 -15.73 -29.56
N GLY A 602 -32.61 -15.82 -30.89
CA GLY A 602 -32.26 -17.05 -31.59
C GLY A 602 -30.76 -17.35 -31.50
N GLU A 603 -29.94 -16.31 -31.65
CA GLU A 603 -28.49 -16.41 -31.43
C GLU A 603 -28.17 -16.70 -29.96
N ALA A 604 -28.77 -15.97 -29.02
CA ALA A 604 -28.58 -16.19 -27.58
C ALA A 604 -28.90 -17.64 -27.17
N PHE A 605 -30.05 -18.17 -27.63
CA PHE A 605 -30.46 -19.53 -27.35
C PHE A 605 -29.46 -20.57 -27.86
N LYS A 606 -28.88 -20.38 -29.06
CA LYS A 606 -27.84 -21.29 -29.60
C LYS A 606 -26.61 -21.32 -28.70
N TRP A 607 -26.12 -20.15 -28.28
CA TRP A 607 -24.94 -20.05 -27.42
C TRP A 607 -25.19 -20.58 -26.00
N TYR A 608 -26.39 -20.37 -25.45
CA TYR A 608 -26.78 -21.01 -24.20
C TYR A 608 -26.79 -22.54 -24.30
N ASN A 609 -27.34 -23.11 -25.37
CA ASN A 609 -27.29 -24.57 -25.57
C ASN A 609 -25.84 -25.07 -25.70
N ASN A 610 -25.00 -24.41 -26.50
CA ASN A 610 -23.60 -24.79 -26.64
C ASN A 610 -22.82 -24.78 -25.31
N ALA A 611 -23.11 -23.80 -24.44
CA ALA A 611 -22.53 -23.71 -23.10
C ALA A 611 -23.10 -24.78 -22.16
N ALA A 612 -24.40 -25.04 -22.21
CA ALA A 612 -25.07 -26.05 -21.40
C ALA A 612 -24.66 -27.48 -21.78
N GLU A 613 -24.39 -27.76 -23.06
CA GLU A 613 -23.82 -29.02 -23.53
C GLU A 613 -22.43 -29.30 -22.95
N ARG A 614 -21.68 -28.23 -22.62
CA ARG A 614 -20.38 -28.27 -21.94
C ARG A 614 -20.49 -28.08 -20.43
N ASP A 615 -21.66 -28.42 -19.89
CA ASP A 615 -21.93 -28.44 -18.46
C ASP A 615 -21.73 -27.09 -17.75
N CYS A 616 -22.09 -25.99 -18.42
CA CYS A 616 -22.20 -24.68 -17.77
C CYS A 616 -23.47 -24.61 -16.89
N PRO A 617 -23.36 -24.54 -15.56
CA PRO A 617 -24.53 -24.53 -14.67
C PRO A 617 -25.45 -23.33 -14.91
N GLN A 618 -24.85 -22.15 -15.17
CA GLN A 618 -25.58 -20.91 -15.42
C GLN A 618 -26.36 -20.97 -16.73
N ALA A 619 -25.78 -21.56 -17.78
CA ALA A 619 -26.48 -21.73 -19.06
C ALA A 619 -27.65 -22.72 -18.93
N CYS A 620 -27.45 -23.85 -18.24
CA CYS A 620 -28.51 -24.81 -17.93
C CYS A 620 -29.66 -24.14 -17.15
N LEU A 621 -29.34 -23.33 -16.15
CA LEU A 621 -30.35 -22.59 -15.38
C LEU A 621 -31.14 -21.61 -16.26
N ARG A 622 -30.46 -20.79 -17.07
CA ARG A 622 -31.12 -19.82 -17.96
C ARG A 622 -31.95 -20.50 -19.05
N LEU A 623 -31.49 -21.62 -19.63
CA LEU A 623 -32.29 -22.42 -20.56
C LEU A 623 -33.54 -22.99 -19.88
N GLY A 624 -33.41 -23.47 -18.65
CA GLY A 624 -34.55 -23.91 -17.85
C GLY A 624 -35.61 -22.81 -17.70
N GLU A 625 -35.19 -21.56 -17.45
CA GLU A 625 -36.10 -20.40 -17.37
C GLU A 625 -36.73 -20.04 -18.72
N ILE A 626 -35.98 -20.14 -19.82
CA ILE A 626 -36.50 -19.92 -21.18
C ILE A 626 -37.57 -20.96 -21.50
N TYR A 627 -37.34 -22.24 -21.19
CA TYR A 627 -38.33 -23.30 -21.35
C TYR A 627 -39.52 -23.16 -20.40
N GLU A 628 -39.30 -22.79 -19.13
CA GLU A 628 -40.36 -22.58 -18.13
C GLU A 628 -41.32 -21.47 -18.55
N THR A 629 -40.78 -20.35 -19.03
CA THR A 629 -41.57 -19.15 -19.35
C THR A 629 -42.08 -19.15 -20.78
N GLY A 630 -41.44 -19.87 -21.70
CA GLY A 630 -41.68 -19.80 -23.14
C GLY A 630 -41.32 -18.45 -23.77
N LYS A 631 -40.85 -17.48 -22.98
CA LYS A 631 -40.37 -16.19 -23.47
C LYS A 631 -39.10 -16.50 -24.26
N CYS A 632 -39.12 -16.23 -25.56
CA CYS A 632 -38.09 -16.54 -26.57
C CYS A 632 -38.26 -17.85 -27.36
N LEU A 633 -39.30 -18.65 -27.10
CA LEU A 633 -39.58 -19.87 -27.86
C LEU A 633 -40.84 -19.71 -28.73
N ARG A 634 -40.74 -20.07 -30.03
CA ARG A 634 -41.91 -20.10 -30.92
C ARG A 634 -42.93 -21.18 -30.51
N SER A 635 -42.49 -22.22 -29.81
CA SER A 635 -43.32 -23.34 -29.36
C SER A 635 -44.10 -23.06 -28.06
N GLY A 636 -43.89 -21.92 -27.42
CA GLY A 636 -44.41 -21.66 -26.07
C GLY A 636 -43.62 -22.40 -24.98
N PRO A 637 -44.11 -22.36 -23.72
CA PRO A 637 -43.47 -23.01 -22.58
C PRO A 637 -43.38 -24.54 -22.71
N ASP A 638 -42.26 -25.12 -22.27
CA ASP A 638 -42.01 -26.56 -22.19
C ASP A 638 -41.48 -26.94 -20.81
N LEU A 639 -42.39 -27.27 -19.89
CA LEU A 639 -42.05 -27.58 -18.50
C LEU A 639 -41.20 -28.85 -18.35
N ASN A 640 -41.25 -29.78 -19.30
CA ASN A 640 -40.46 -31.01 -19.22
C ASN A 640 -39.00 -30.73 -19.56
N LYS A 641 -38.75 -29.95 -20.62
CA LYS A 641 -37.39 -29.47 -20.93
C LYS A 641 -36.86 -28.52 -19.86
N ALA A 642 -37.73 -27.70 -19.26
CA ALA A 642 -37.35 -26.85 -18.14
C ALA A 642 -36.82 -27.69 -16.96
N LEU A 643 -37.56 -28.74 -16.57
CA LEU A 643 -37.14 -29.67 -15.53
C LEU A 643 -35.88 -30.45 -15.90
N GLU A 644 -35.71 -30.86 -17.16
CA GLU A 644 -34.48 -31.50 -17.64
C GLU A 644 -33.26 -30.59 -17.43
N MET A 645 -33.34 -29.34 -17.91
CA MET A 645 -32.26 -28.36 -17.78
C MET A 645 -32.00 -28.00 -16.32
N TYR A 646 -33.03 -27.86 -15.48
CA TYR A 646 -32.84 -27.61 -14.05
C TYR A 646 -32.22 -28.80 -13.32
N ASN A 647 -32.61 -30.03 -13.65
CA ASN A 647 -31.96 -31.22 -13.08
C ASN A 647 -30.50 -31.29 -13.50
N LYS A 648 -30.20 -30.96 -14.77
CA LYS A 648 -28.82 -30.84 -15.24
C LYS A 648 -28.04 -29.80 -14.44
N ALA A 649 -28.59 -28.60 -14.24
CA ALA A 649 -27.97 -27.56 -13.42
C ALA A 649 -27.79 -27.97 -11.95
N LYS A 650 -28.78 -28.68 -11.38
CA LYS A 650 -28.71 -29.21 -10.01
C LYS A 650 -27.59 -30.23 -9.84
N ASN A 651 -27.38 -31.12 -10.82
CA ASN A 651 -26.30 -32.10 -10.81
C ASN A 651 -24.91 -31.46 -10.93
N LEU A 652 -24.87 -30.19 -11.37
CA LEU A 652 -23.67 -29.35 -11.40
C LEU A 652 -23.64 -28.37 -10.20
N ASP A 653 -24.26 -28.75 -9.08
CA ASP A 653 -24.32 -28.02 -7.81
C ASP A 653 -24.96 -26.62 -7.84
N CYS A 654 -25.83 -26.34 -8.83
CA CYS A 654 -26.60 -25.10 -8.85
C CYS A 654 -27.78 -25.11 -7.85
N LYS A 655 -27.59 -24.51 -6.67
CA LYS A 655 -28.62 -24.41 -5.62
C LYS A 655 -29.93 -23.75 -6.08
N GLN A 656 -29.85 -22.79 -7.01
CA GLN A 656 -31.02 -22.08 -7.54
C GLN A 656 -31.95 -23.01 -8.34
N ALA A 657 -31.38 -23.99 -9.06
CA ALA A 657 -32.16 -24.95 -9.84
C ALA A 657 -33.05 -25.82 -8.95
N THR A 658 -32.58 -26.20 -7.75
CA THR A 658 -33.37 -26.98 -6.79
C THR A 658 -34.64 -26.24 -6.35
N LYS A 659 -34.54 -24.91 -6.12
CA LYS A 659 -35.70 -24.08 -5.76
C LYS A 659 -36.71 -24.02 -6.92
N ARG A 660 -36.23 -23.85 -8.15
CA ARG A 660 -37.05 -23.85 -9.37
C ARG A 660 -37.78 -25.17 -9.59
N ILE A 661 -37.09 -26.30 -9.44
CA ILE A 661 -37.67 -27.64 -9.54
C ILE A 661 -38.82 -27.82 -8.54
N ARG A 662 -38.60 -27.48 -7.26
CA ARG A 662 -39.64 -27.60 -6.23
C ARG A 662 -40.88 -26.77 -6.59
N ARG A 663 -40.70 -25.55 -7.08
CA ARG A 663 -41.81 -24.67 -7.49
C ARG A 663 -42.66 -25.30 -8.60
N ILE A 664 -42.02 -25.84 -9.64
CA ILE A 664 -42.71 -26.49 -10.75
C ILE A 664 -43.46 -27.74 -10.27
N LEU A 665 -42.85 -28.54 -9.40
CA LEU A 665 -43.49 -29.74 -8.85
C LEU A 665 -44.69 -29.39 -7.96
N GLN A 666 -44.57 -28.38 -7.08
CA GLN A 666 -45.67 -27.88 -6.25
C GLN A 666 -46.82 -27.32 -7.11
N GLN A 667 -46.52 -26.61 -8.21
CA GLN A 667 -47.54 -26.15 -9.14
C GLN A 667 -48.26 -27.33 -9.81
N LYS A 668 -47.53 -28.34 -10.27
CA LYS A 668 -48.13 -29.56 -10.85
C LYS A 668 -48.98 -30.33 -9.83
N GLU A 669 -48.55 -30.39 -8.56
CA GLU A 669 -49.32 -31.00 -7.47
C GLU A 669 -50.61 -30.21 -7.17
N MET A 670 -50.51 -28.89 -7.01
CA MET A 670 -51.68 -28.02 -6.80
C MET A 670 -52.66 -28.05 -7.98
N GLU A 671 -52.18 -28.12 -9.23
CA GLU A 671 -53.02 -28.27 -10.41
C GLU A 671 -53.70 -29.64 -10.45
N ASN A 672 -52.98 -30.71 -10.14
CA ASN A 672 -53.55 -32.06 -10.01
C ASN A 672 -54.58 -32.15 -8.89
N GLU A 673 -54.35 -31.47 -7.76
CA GLU A 673 -55.30 -31.38 -6.65
C GLU A 673 -56.53 -30.53 -7.00
N ARG A 674 -56.35 -29.41 -7.72
CA ARG A 674 -57.46 -28.59 -8.25
C ARG A 674 -58.31 -29.37 -9.25
N MET A 675 -57.71 -30.19 -10.09
CA MET A 675 -58.41 -31.09 -11.02
C MET A 675 -59.12 -32.25 -10.32
N ARG A 676 -58.68 -32.62 -9.10
CA ARG A 676 -59.27 -33.70 -8.29
C ARG A 676 -60.40 -33.24 -7.35
N ARG A 677 -60.60 -31.95 -7.11
CA ARG A 677 -61.69 -31.45 -6.25
C ARG A 677 -62.95 -31.13 -7.07
N PRO A 678 -64.11 -31.78 -6.80
CA PRO A 678 -65.40 -31.27 -7.22
C PRO A 678 -65.64 -29.91 -6.53
N ARG A 679 -66.34 -28.99 -7.21
CA ARG A 679 -66.64 -27.65 -6.69
C ARG A 679 -67.49 -27.73 -5.41
N GLU A 680 -66.85 -27.72 -4.25
CA GLU A 680 -67.49 -27.36 -2.99
C GLU A 680 -66.67 -26.32 -2.22
N ARG A 681 -67.41 -25.37 -1.66
CA ARG A 681 -66.97 -24.08 -1.12
C ARG A 681 -66.88 -24.18 0.39
N VAL A 682 -65.69 -24.27 0.99
CA VAL A 682 -65.47 -24.10 2.45
C VAL A 682 -64.00 -23.66 2.68
N SER A 683 -63.76 -22.39 3.03
CA SER A 683 -63.52 -21.77 4.35
C SER A 683 -62.09 -21.90 4.90
N ILE A 684 -61.54 -20.73 5.21
CA ILE A 684 -60.27 -20.42 5.88
C ILE A 684 -60.17 -21.13 7.23
N PHE A 685 -58.98 -21.65 7.58
CA PHE A 685 -58.30 -21.46 8.88
C PHE A 685 -56.85 -21.99 8.84
N ASP A 686 -56.05 -21.41 9.73
CA ASP A 686 -54.60 -21.30 9.86
C ASP A 686 -53.82 -22.61 10.10
N VAL A 687 -52.50 -22.57 9.82
CA VAL A 687 -51.44 -23.23 10.62
C VAL A 687 -50.13 -22.42 10.51
N ASP A 688 -49.68 -21.90 11.65
CA ASP A 688 -48.32 -21.41 11.95
C ASP A 688 -47.29 -22.56 11.95
N ASP A 689 -46.02 -22.27 11.67
CA ASP A 689 -44.89 -22.98 12.30
C ASP A 689 -43.58 -22.18 12.15
N ASP A 690 -43.01 -21.83 13.31
CA ASP A 690 -41.68 -21.26 13.57
C ASP A 690 -40.55 -22.24 13.25
N PHE A 691 -39.33 -21.75 12.98
CA PHE A 691 -38.07 -22.41 13.38
C PHE A 691 -36.89 -21.42 13.44
N ASP A 692 -36.42 -21.17 14.66
CA ASP A 692 -35.10 -20.64 15.03
C ASP A 692 -34.02 -21.73 14.94
N ILE A 693 -32.81 -21.39 14.49
CA ILE A 693 -31.53 -22.00 14.93
C ILE A 693 -30.45 -20.90 14.98
N LEU A 694 -29.92 -20.69 16.20
CA LEU A 694 -28.68 -19.98 16.55
C LEU A 694 -27.47 -20.93 16.57
N ASP A 695 -26.29 -20.32 16.74
CA ASP A 695 -24.95 -20.82 17.13
C ASP A 695 -23.90 -20.70 16.01
N THR A 696 -23.05 -19.65 16.06
CA THR A 696 -21.78 -19.47 16.81
C THR A 696 -20.66 -20.37 16.31
N ASP A 697 -19.55 -19.75 15.90
CA ASP A 697 -18.22 -20.03 16.46
C ASP A 697 -17.22 -19.01 15.91
N ASP A 698 -16.71 -18.17 16.82
CA ASP A 698 -15.45 -17.46 16.73
C ASP A 698 -14.31 -18.47 16.94
N GLU A 699 -13.31 -18.46 16.06
CA GLU A 699 -11.88 -18.67 16.35
C GLU A 699 -11.11 -18.83 15.02
N PHE A 700 -10.35 -17.80 14.62
CA PHE A 700 -9.02 -17.98 14.02
C PHE A 700 -8.31 -16.63 13.93
N GLU A 701 -7.44 -16.35 14.90
CA GLU A 701 -6.48 -15.26 14.85
C GLU A 701 -5.06 -15.84 14.69
N ALA A 702 -4.17 -15.01 14.13
CA ALA A 702 -2.76 -15.23 13.82
C ALA A 702 -2.46 -15.93 12.48
N HIS A 703 -2.52 -15.16 11.36
CA HIS A 703 -1.46 -15.18 10.33
C HIS A 703 -1.38 -13.98 9.36
N ASN A 704 -2.21 -12.93 9.46
CA ASN A 704 -2.20 -11.84 8.46
C ASN A 704 -2.11 -10.43 9.07
N ILE A 705 -1.08 -10.19 9.88
CA ILE A 705 -0.82 -8.84 10.41
C ILE A 705 -0.20 -7.93 9.33
N LEU A 706 0.61 -8.46 8.41
CA LEU A 706 1.18 -7.70 7.30
C LEU A 706 0.13 -7.28 6.27
N ASP A 707 -0.79 -8.17 5.89
CA ASP A 707 -1.85 -7.88 4.94
C ASP A 707 -2.90 -6.93 5.52
N ALA A 708 -3.23 -7.03 6.81
CA ALA A 708 -4.11 -6.07 7.49
C ALA A 708 -3.46 -4.67 7.62
N ILE A 709 -2.14 -4.62 7.75
CA ILE A 709 -1.35 -3.37 7.84
C ILE A 709 -1.21 -2.69 6.47
N MET A 710 -1.03 -3.47 5.40
CA MET A 710 -0.78 -2.98 4.03
C MET A 710 -2.07 -2.70 3.24
N SER A 711 -3.21 -3.30 3.62
CA SER A 711 -4.54 -3.10 3.01
C SER A 711 -5.36 -1.96 3.65
N MET A 712 -4.90 -1.40 4.76
CA MET A 712 -5.53 -0.24 5.39
C MET A 712 -5.30 1.02 4.54
N PRO A 713 -6.35 1.83 4.27
CA PRO A 713 -6.19 3.17 3.68
C PRO A 713 -5.05 3.92 4.37
N PHE A 714 -4.32 4.77 3.64
CA PHE A 714 -3.14 5.48 4.13
C PHE A 714 -3.37 6.17 5.49
N ASP A 715 -4.59 6.56 5.84
CA ASP A 715 -4.96 7.16 7.13
C ASP A 715 -5.32 6.16 8.26
N ASN A 716 -5.72 4.92 7.94
CA ASN A 716 -6.24 3.92 8.90
C ASN A 716 -5.16 3.08 9.62
N PHE A 717 -3.93 2.99 9.08
CA PHE A 717 -2.83 2.21 9.67
C PHE A 717 -2.47 2.64 11.11
N LEU A 718 -2.76 3.89 11.48
CA LEU A 718 -2.48 4.42 12.81
C LEU A 718 -3.55 4.13 13.84
N SER A 719 -4.78 3.89 13.38
CA SER A 719 -5.90 3.45 14.23
C SER A 719 -5.89 1.95 14.53
N GLY A 720 -4.96 1.20 13.92
CA GLY A 720 -4.76 -0.24 14.12
C GLY A 720 -3.45 -0.62 14.81
N LEU A 721 -2.54 0.35 15.03
CA LEU A 721 -1.30 0.23 15.81
C LEU A 721 -1.53 0.73 17.23
#